data_AF-A0AAD9FJ14-F1
#
_entry.id   AF-A0AAD9FJ14-F1
#
_cell.length_a   1.000
_cell.length_b   1.000
_cell.length_c   1.000
_cell.angle_alpha   90.00
_cell.angle_beta   90.00
_cell.angle_gamma   90.00
#
_symmetry.space_group_name_H-M   'P 1'
#
loop_
_entity.id
_entity.type
_entity.pdbx_description
1 polymer ?
#
loop_
_entity_poly.entity_id
_entity_poly.type
_entity_poly.pdbx_seq_one_letter_code
_entity_poly.pdbx_strand_id
1 'polypeptide(L)'
;MRDTASRHLREVDRMANSAVSLELEMTGVVQAARNATDDFKARRRNAESEADIFAKLIAAAKATAESEAEVLKKHVQVVRAQVDHAATSSKAKIDDAGRSLETQAAALRARAEGLTEQANAAKVKFTEATHAIDRANDKLKTRRDDFTAAITTHREAVAHTVAGFNERLGIEEAALMDELLKVRTAGRRAEGELEEDMAAIDAEVRARAQAAKGSIDRHESSAAKAAKAIHTVSLAATATINTAVANATTLSANATAAIDLQRGQVDQSAQDFRAHLAQGRARLSEFNQHVLAWEHSLSDGKTRQVITEATTTAIDHAKAQLEESLSTSLSTSLSTSLSASLAATFNDGQASLGGRLDTIAEQHDRAVDHLASVDATLENRIDQHDHDLDTLTAEIKTVDGVLAARIETQRSALGTLSTEVCAVSGNLTAPSARIDALDTAIANVEVRQTATCRRIDDDLDNLTTALTRVEGALGQRIDTQRSAHDALTGVVQTLLATASERADRQQVAIDTLSADKTALVRQVGEQLGKLAWGIKTAEKAQQSAQAQFDSGIKSVGTKVEAVRQTLEEHAKALTTGATDTAALSTRLDTANSDLDAAITTAASDRNALSARIDGQQVALDKVSSDLKGTIDEHTKALTTGANERAALSTRVDGLQTSLDKVGSDLNGTRVRLDAHDTALDTLASDLHASGTRVDGIDSSLDTLRDSVQLVTRKEAILRAQVGIVSEDLKDLKGRVESGGSSLWQRVERVVCETPRDVADPRRKGSTRTSRLSSNAQESASEQL
;
A
#
# COMPACT_ATOMS: atom_id res chain seq x y z
N MET A 1 -120.79 -116.61 -0.55
CA MET A 1 -120.44 -116.41 -1.97
C MET A 1 -121.07 -115.15 -2.55
N ARG A 2 -122.38 -115.08 -2.86
CA ARG A 2 -122.98 -113.86 -3.47
C ARG A 2 -122.75 -112.58 -2.63
N ASP A 3 -122.97 -112.65 -1.31
CA ASP A 3 -122.65 -111.56 -0.36
C ASP A 3 -121.17 -111.17 -0.30
N THR A 4 -120.26 -112.10 -0.61
CA THR A 4 -118.82 -111.87 -0.57
C THR A 4 -118.38 -111.00 -1.76
N ALA A 5 -118.92 -111.27 -2.95
CA ALA A 5 -118.69 -110.46 -4.14
C ALA A 5 -119.25 -109.04 -3.98
N SER A 6 -120.48 -108.92 -3.46
CA SER A 6 -121.13 -107.63 -3.16
C SER A 6 -120.50 -106.83 -2.00
N ARG A 7 -119.44 -107.36 -1.38
CA ARG A 7 -118.60 -106.65 -0.41
C ARG A 7 -117.34 -106.14 -1.10
N HIS A 8 -116.59 -107.01 -1.77
CA HIS A 8 -115.39 -106.62 -2.52
C HIS A 8 -115.64 -105.56 -3.61
N LEU A 9 -116.78 -105.59 -4.31
CA LEU A 9 -117.13 -104.52 -5.27
C LEU A 9 -117.24 -103.14 -4.60
N ARG A 10 -117.83 -103.06 -3.40
CA ARG A 10 -117.93 -101.80 -2.64
C ARG A 10 -116.60 -101.38 -1.98
N GLU A 11 -115.73 -102.34 -1.71
CA GLU A 11 -114.33 -102.07 -1.33
C GLU A 11 -113.57 -101.41 -2.49
N VAL A 12 -113.70 -101.96 -3.71
CA VAL A 12 -113.05 -101.43 -4.92
C VAL A 12 -113.56 -100.03 -5.27
N ASP A 13 -114.87 -99.78 -5.23
CA ASP A 13 -115.43 -98.43 -5.45
C ASP A 13 -114.93 -97.43 -4.40
N ARG A 14 -114.77 -97.83 -3.13
CA ARG A 14 -114.15 -96.97 -2.11
C ARG A 14 -112.69 -96.68 -2.41
N MET A 15 -111.90 -97.68 -2.81
CA MET A 15 -110.49 -97.51 -3.16
C MET A 15 -110.32 -96.62 -4.39
N ALA A 16 -111.19 -96.75 -5.40
CA ALA A 16 -111.18 -95.90 -6.59
C ALA A 16 -111.47 -94.43 -6.25
N ASN A 17 -112.54 -94.15 -5.48
CA ASN A 17 -112.86 -92.78 -5.07
C ASN A 17 -111.80 -92.18 -4.13
N SER A 18 -111.20 -92.99 -3.24
CA SER A 18 -110.08 -92.57 -2.40
C SER A 18 -108.84 -92.21 -3.21
N ALA A 19 -108.53 -92.96 -4.27
CA ALA A 19 -107.39 -92.69 -5.15
C ALA A 19 -107.57 -91.38 -5.94
N VAL A 20 -108.77 -91.13 -6.48
CA VAL A 20 -109.08 -89.87 -7.19
C VAL A 20 -109.01 -88.65 -6.24
N SER A 21 -109.45 -88.80 -4.99
CA SER A 21 -109.30 -87.73 -3.99
C SER A 21 -107.83 -87.42 -3.67
N LEU A 22 -106.99 -88.45 -3.53
CA LEU A 22 -105.54 -88.31 -3.32
C LEU A 22 -104.83 -87.65 -4.51
N GLU A 23 -105.23 -87.98 -5.75
CA GLU A 23 -104.63 -87.40 -6.96
C GLU A 23 -104.96 -85.89 -7.09
N LEU A 24 -106.17 -85.49 -6.70
CA LEU A 24 -106.57 -84.08 -6.59
C LEU A 24 -105.80 -83.33 -5.50
N GLU A 25 -105.66 -83.89 -4.30
CA GLU A 25 -104.88 -83.28 -3.21
C GLU A 25 -103.39 -83.14 -3.59
N MET A 26 -102.78 -84.20 -4.14
CA MET A 26 -101.39 -84.15 -4.61
C MET A 26 -101.19 -83.10 -5.72
N THR A 27 -102.16 -82.94 -6.63
CA THR A 27 -102.11 -81.90 -7.67
C THR A 27 -102.13 -80.49 -7.06
N GLY A 28 -102.97 -80.25 -6.04
CA GLY A 28 -102.99 -78.99 -5.29
C GLY A 28 -101.68 -78.70 -4.56
N VAL A 29 -101.12 -79.69 -3.87
CA VAL A 29 -99.83 -79.56 -3.15
C VAL A 29 -98.68 -79.29 -4.11
N VAL A 30 -98.61 -79.97 -5.27
CA VAL A 30 -97.59 -79.73 -6.30
C VAL A 30 -97.68 -78.31 -6.87
N GLN A 31 -98.89 -77.79 -7.07
CA GLN A 31 -99.07 -76.43 -7.59
C GLN A 31 -98.70 -75.35 -6.54
N ALA A 32 -99.04 -75.57 -5.26
CA ALA A 32 -98.60 -74.70 -4.16
C ALA A 32 -97.07 -74.68 -4.03
N ALA A 33 -96.42 -75.84 -4.12
CA ALA A 33 -94.96 -75.96 -4.08
C ALA A 33 -94.26 -75.23 -5.24
N ARG A 34 -94.84 -75.26 -6.46
CA ARG A 34 -94.35 -74.48 -7.61
C ARG A 34 -94.43 -72.98 -7.33
N ASN A 35 -95.59 -72.48 -6.92
CA ASN A 35 -95.81 -71.06 -6.67
C ASN A 35 -94.81 -70.51 -5.62
N ALA A 36 -94.61 -71.23 -4.51
CA ALA A 36 -93.64 -70.87 -3.47
C ALA A 36 -92.18 -70.90 -3.98
N THR A 37 -91.85 -71.89 -4.83
CA THR A 37 -90.53 -72.02 -5.45
C THR A 37 -90.22 -70.84 -6.38
N ASP A 38 -91.21 -70.34 -7.11
CA ASP A 38 -91.02 -69.27 -8.10
C ASP A 38 -91.00 -67.86 -7.47
N ASP A 39 -91.72 -67.62 -6.37
CA ASP A 39 -91.55 -66.42 -5.53
C ASP A 39 -90.13 -66.38 -4.90
N PHE A 40 -89.64 -67.51 -4.36
CA PHE A 40 -88.27 -67.58 -3.85
C PHE A 40 -87.22 -67.26 -4.93
N LYS A 41 -87.41 -67.76 -6.17
CA LYS A 41 -86.57 -67.40 -7.33
C LYS A 41 -86.72 -65.93 -7.76
N ALA A 42 -87.85 -65.28 -7.49
CA ALA A 42 -88.04 -63.85 -7.79
C ALA A 42 -87.25 -62.99 -6.78
N ARG A 43 -87.48 -63.20 -5.47
CA ARG A 43 -86.77 -62.49 -4.39
C ARG A 43 -85.25 -62.64 -4.49
N ARG A 44 -84.77 -63.87 -4.78
CA ARG A 44 -83.35 -64.13 -4.99
C ARG A 44 -82.76 -63.30 -6.15
N ARG A 45 -83.46 -63.17 -7.28
CA ARG A 45 -82.99 -62.39 -8.44
C ARG A 45 -82.94 -60.89 -8.15
N ASN A 46 -83.86 -60.36 -7.33
CA ASN A 46 -83.76 -58.98 -6.83
C ASN A 46 -82.49 -58.76 -6.02
N ALA A 47 -82.25 -59.59 -4.99
CA ALA A 47 -81.06 -59.48 -4.14
C ALA A 47 -79.74 -59.66 -4.93
N GLU A 48 -79.71 -60.56 -5.91
CA GLU A 48 -78.56 -60.71 -6.82
C GLU A 48 -78.34 -59.46 -7.70
N SER A 49 -79.41 -58.76 -8.12
CA SER A 49 -79.31 -57.50 -8.88
C SER A 49 -78.87 -56.30 -8.02
N GLU A 50 -79.34 -56.21 -6.77
CA GLU A 50 -78.94 -55.16 -5.83
C GLU A 50 -77.45 -55.31 -5.47
N ALA A 51 -76.97 -56.54 -5.23
CA ALA A 51 -75.56 -56.82 -4.98
C ALA A 51 -74.65 -56.44 -6.18
N ASP A 52 -75.11 -56.69 -7.41
CA ASP A 52 -74.40 -56.30 -8.65
C ASP A 52 -74.36 -54.76 -8.83
N ILE A 53 -75.44 -54.04 -8.48
CA ILE A 53 -75.47 -52.57 -8.45
C ILE A 53 -74.46 -52.02 -7.43
N PHE A 54 -74.43 -52.54 -6.20
CA PHE A 54 -73.45 -52.13 -5.19
C PHE A 54 -72.01 -52.45 -5.60
N ALA A 55 -71.76 -53.61 -6.20
CA ALA A 55 -70.43 -53.98 -6.71
C ALA A 55 -69.96 -53.01 -7.81
N LYS A 56 -70.85 -52.60 -8.73
CA LYS A 56 -70.56 -51.59 -9.76
C LYS A 56 -70.29 -50.20 -9.19
N LEU A 57 -71.04 -49.78 -8.16
CA LEU A 57 -70.80 -48.52 -7.44
C LEU A 57 -69.42 -48.48 -6.76
N ILE A 58 -69.04 -49.56 -6.08
CA ILE A 58 -67.72 -49.69 -5.44
C ILE A 58 -66.59 -49.71 -6.49
N ALA A 59 -66.79 -50.42 -7.60
CA ALA A 59 -65.83 -50.44 -8.71
C ALA A 59 -65.65 -49.06 -9.36
N ALA A 60 -66.74 -48.31 -9.57
CA ALA A 60 -66.70 -46.94 -10.10
C ALA A 60 -65.98 -45.98 -9.16
N ALA A 61 -66.33 -45.97 -7.86
CA ALA A 61 -65.67 -45.14 -6.86
C ALA A 61 -64.15 -45.40 -6.77
N LYS A 62 -63.76 -46.69 -6.83
CA LYS A 62 -62.35 -47.09 -6.88
C LYS A 62 -61.64 -46.58 -8.15
N ALA A 63 -62.27 -46.73 -9.33
CA ALA A 63 -61.69 -46.28 -10.59
C ALA A 63 -61.48 -44.76 -10.62
N THR A 64 -62.41 -43.97 -10.06
CA THR A 64 -62.23 -42.51 -9.90
C THR A 64 -61.03 -42.19 -9.03
N ALA A 65 -60.91 -42.79 -7.84
CA ALA A 65 -59.79 -42.56 -6.93
C ALA A 65 -58.42 -42.98 -7.53
N GLU A 66 -58.37 -44.09 -8.28
CA GLU A 66 -57.17 -44.51 -9.00
C GLU A 66 -56.79 -43.52 -10.14
N SER A 67 -57.79 -42.91 -10.80
CA SER A 67 -57.55 -41.87 -11.81
C SER A 67 -57.02 -40.56 -11.21
N GLU A 68 -57.56 -40.11 -10.08
CA GLU A 68 -57.12 -38.92 -9.35
C GLU A 68 -55.70 -39.10 -8.79
N ALA A 69 -55.39 -40.29 -8.27
CA ALA A 69 -54.04 -40.64 -7.82
C ALA A 69 -53.00 -40.57 -8.96
N GLU A 70 -53.33 -41.01 -10.18
CA GLU A 70 -52.45 -40.86 -11.34
C GLU A 70 -52.36 -39.41 -11.85
N VAL A 71 -53.43 -38.61 -11.76
CA VAL A 71 -53.38 -37.17 -12.08
C VAL A 71 -52.47 -36.42 -11.10
N LEU A 72 -52.55 -36.72 -9.80
CA LEU A 72 -51.66 -36.18 -8.77
C LEU A 72 -50.21 -36.64 -8.98
N LYS A 73 -49.98 -37.93 -9.24
CA LYS A 73 -48.65 -38.50 -9.53
C LYS A 73 -48.00 -37.87 -10.75
N LYS A 74 -48.76 -37.60 -11.81
CA LYS A 74 -48.30 -36.84 -13.00
C LYS A 74 -47.97 -35.39 -12.65
N HIS A 75 -48.79 -34.70 -11.86
CA HIS A 75 -48.46 -33.34 -11.39
C HIS A 75 -47.17 -33.31 -10.55
N VAL A 76 -46.99 -34.26 -9.63
CA VAL A 76 -45.75 -34.38 -8.83
C VAL A 76 -44.54 -34.67 -9.73
N GLN A 77 -44.68 -35.49 -10.77
CA GLN A 77 -43.62 -35.71 -11.76
C GLN A 77 -43.30 -34.45 -12.58
N VAL A 78 -44.31 -33.68 -13.02
CA VAL A 78 -44.12 -32.41 -13.74
C VAL A 78 -43.44 -31.36 -12.87
N VAL A 79 -43.91 -31.16 -11.62
CA VAL A 79 -43.29 -30.23 -10.67
C VAL A 79 -41.85 -30.65 -10.36
N ARG A 80 -41.58 -31.95 -10.17
CA ARG A 80 -40.23 -32.47 -9.98
C ARG A 80 -39.34 -32.20 -11.19
N ALA A 81 -39.81 -32.47 -12.41
CA ALA A 81 -39.08 -32.16 -13.63
C ALA A 81 -38.83 -30.65 -13.82
N GLN A 82 -39.75 -29.79 -13.41
CA GLN A 82 -39.56 -28.33 -13.41
C GLN A 82 -38.50 -27.89 -12.38
N VAL A 83 -38.50 -28.46 -11.17
CA VAL A 83 -37.47 -28.21 -10.15
C VAL A 83 -36.10 -28.72 -10.60
N ASP A 84 -36.02 -29.94 -11.15
CA ASP A 84 -34.79 -30.52 -11.67
C ASP A 84 -34.25 -29.71 -12.87
N HIS A 85 -35.13 -29.21 -13.75
CA HIS A 85 -34.75 -28.34 -14.85
C HIS A 85 -34.27 -26.96 -14.37
N ALA A 86 -34.93 -26.37 -13.37
CA ALA A 86 -34.51 -25.10 -12.76
C ALA A 86 -33.16 -25.23 -12.02
N ALA A 87 -32.95 -26.33 -11.30
CA ALA A 87 -31.68 -26.66 -10.66
C ALA A 87 -30.56 -26.86 -11.70
N THR A 88 -30.84 -27.60 -12.79
CA THR A 88 -29.88 -27.82 -13.89
C THR A 88 -29.54 -26.52 -14.63
N SER A 89 -30.53 -25.67 -14.89
CA SER A 89 -30.36 -24.34 -15.50
C SER A 89 -29.56 -23.40 -14.61
N SER A 90 -29.81 -23.43 -13.29
CA SER A 90 -29.05 -22.65 -12.32
C SER A 90 -27.60 -23.14 -12.20
N LYS A 91 -27.39 -24.46 -12.18
CA LYS A 91 -26.05 -25.05 -12.20
C LYS A 91 -25.28 -24.68 -13.48
N ALA A 92 -25.89 -24.80 -14.66
CA ALA A 92 -25.24 -24.43 -15.92
C ALA A 92 -24.78 -22.95 -15.92
N LYS A 93 -25.58 -22.04 -15.37
CA LYS A 93 -25.20 -20.62 -15.20
C LYS A 93 -24.05 -20.41 -14.21
N ILE A 94 -23.98 -21.21 -13.15
CA ILE A 94 -22.87 -21.21 -12.18
C ILE A 94 -21.60 -21.77 -12.83
N ASP A 95 -21.71 -22.86 -13.60
CA ASP A 95 -20.60 -23.47 -14.34
C ASP A 95 -20.08 -22.54 -15.46
N ASP A 96 -20.95 -21.78 -16.13
CA ASP A 96 -20.57 -20.73 -17.09
C ASP A 96 -19.90 -19.51 -16.42
N ALA A 97 -20.43 -19.07 -15.28
CA ALA A 97 -19.79 -18.02 -14.48
C ALA A 97 -18.42 -18.45 -13.97
N GLY A 98 -18.29 -19.71 -13.53
CA GLY A 98 -17.03 -20.34 -13.15
C GLY A 98 -16.02 -20.34 -14.30
N ARG A 99 -16.40 -20.86 -15.48
CA ARG A 99 -15.54 -20.87 -16.67
C ARG A 99 -15.16 -19.46 -17.15
N SER A 100 -16.06 -18.48 -17.01
CA SER A 100 -15.75 -17.07 -17.29
C SER A 100 -14.70 -16.50 -16.32
N LEU A 101 -14.84 -16.78 -15.03
CA LEU A 101 -13.88 -16.37 -14.00
C LEU A 101 -12.53 -17.10 -14.13
N GLU A 102 -12.52 -18.39 -14.48
CA GLU A 102 -11.28 -19.12 -14.82
C GLU A 102 -10.60 -18.54 -16.05
N THR A 103 -11.36 -18.18 -17.09
CA THR A 103 -10.83 -17.53 -18.30
C THR A 103 -10.21 -16.17 -17.98
N GLN A 104 -10.87 -15.37 -17.13
CA GLN A 104 -10.31 -14.09 -16.65
C GLN A 104 -9.08 -14.30 -15.76
N ALA A 105 -9.07 -15.29 -14.88
CA ALA A 105 -7.92 -15.63 -14.04
C ALA A 105 -6.75 -16.18 -14.86
N ALA A 106 -7.00 -16.92 -15.94
CA ALA A 106 -5.98 -17.37 -16.89
C ALA A 106 -5.40 -16.18 -17.68
N ALA A 107 -6.24 -15.27 -18.17
CA ALA A 107 -5.79 -14.04 -18.84
C ALA A 107 -4.97 -13.14 -17.90
N LEU A 108 -5.32 -13.06 -16.61
CA LEU A 108 -4.55 -12.34 -15.60
C LEU A 108 -3.21 -13.03 -15.27
N ARG A 109 -3.17 -14.37 -15.21
CA ARG A 109 -1.90 -15.12 -15.05
C ARG A 109 -0.98 -14.93 -16.25
N ALA A 110 -1.46 -15.14 -17.47
CA ALA A 110 -0.68 -14.92 -18.70
C ALA A 110 -0.16 -13.46 -18.81
N ARG A 111 -0.94 -12.48 -18.33
CA ARG A 111 -0.51 -11.08 -18.26
C ARG A 111 0.54 -10.83 -17.16
N ALA A 112 0.45 -11.51 -16.02
CA ALA A 112 1.48 -11.45 -14.96
C ALA A 112 2.78 -12.16 -15.39
N GLU A 113 2.68 -13.28 -16.09
CA GLU A 113 3.79 -14.01 -16.71
C GLU A 113 4.47 -13.14 -17.77
N GLY A 114 3.73 -12.55 -18.71
CA GLY A 114 4.29 -11.62 -19.70
C GLY A 114 4.92 -10.36 -19.09
N LEU A 115 4.39 -9.84 -17.97
CA LEU A 115 5.04 -8.77 -17.20
C LEU A 115 6.32 -9.25 -16.50
N THR A 116 6.35 -10.50 -16.05
CA THR A 116 7.54 -11.13 -15.44
C THR A 116 8.62 -11.39 -16.49
N GLU A 117 8.26 -11.82 -17.70
CA GLU A 117 9.17 -11.91 -18.84
C GLU A 117 9.71 -10.53 -19.25
N GLN A 118 8.86 -9.49 -19.29
CA GLN A 118 9.31 -8.13 -19.55
C GLN A 118 10.27 -7.60 -18.46
N ALA A 119 9.99 -7.88 -17.18
CA ALA A 119 10.88 -7.54 -16.07
C ALA A 119 12.21 -8.29 -16.16
N ASN A 120 12.19 -9.58 -16.49
CA ASN A 120 13.40 -10.39 -16.69
C ASN A 120 14.20 -9.93 -17.92
N ALA A 121 13.55 -9.61 -19.05
CA ALA A 121 14.20 -9.07 -20.23
C ALA A 121 14.80 -7.67 -19.98
N ALA A 122 14.14 -6.83 -19.19
CA ALA A 122 14.70 -5.56 -18.73
C ALA A 122 15.91 -5.77 -17.81
N LYS A 123 15.86 -6.76 -16.91
CA LYS A 123 16.96 -7.13 -16.01
C LYS A 123 18.17 -7.70 -16.76
N VAL A 124 17.95 -8.52 -17.78
CA VAL A 124 19.00 -9.01 -18.70
C VAL A 124 19.64 -7.82 -19.41
N LYS A 125 18.86 -6.92 -20.03
CA LYS A 125 19.39 -5.71 -20.68
C LYS A 125 20.14 -4.78 -19.74
N PHE A 126 19.71 -4.68 -18.48
CA PHE A 126 20.44 -3.94 -17.46
C PHE A 126 21.79 -4.59 -17.16
N THR A 127 21.83 -5.92 -17.01
CA THR A 127 23.08 -6.68 -16.79
C THR A 127 24.01 -6.61 -18.01
N GLU A 128 23.48 -6.64 -19.23
CA GLU A 128 24.24 -6.43 -20.47
C GLU A 128 24.84 -5.02 -20.53
N ALA A 129 24.09 -4.01 -20.08
CA ALA A 129 24.57 -2.63 -19.94
C ALA A 129 25.64 -2.48 -18.85
N THR A 130 25.49 -3.13 -17.69
CA THR A 130 26.53 -3.21 -16.65
C THR A 130 27.80 -3.83 -17.23
N HIS A 131 27.72 -5.02 -17.84
CA HIS A 131 28.87 -5.65 -18.47
C HIS A 131 29.45 -4.82 -19.63
N ALA A 132 28.66 -3.99 -20.32
CA ALA A 132 29.17 -3.05 -21.34
C ALA A 132 29.95 -1.88 -20.71
N ILE A 133 29.51 -1.37 -19.55
CA ILE A 133 30.22 -0.38 -18.74
C ILE A 133 31.52 -1.00 -18.18
N ASP A 134 31.46 -2.22 -17.65
CA ASP A 134 32.65 -2.92 -17.13
C ASP A 134 33.70 -3.13 -18.23
N ARG A 135 33.29 -3.61 -19.41
CA ARG A 135 34.18 -3.74 -20.59
C ARG A 135 34.69 -2.39 -21.13
N ALA A 136 33.99 -1.28 -20.88
CA ALA A 136 34.49 0.06 -21.20
C ALA A 136 35.51 0.53 -20.16
N ASN A 137 35.26 0.30 -18.86
CA ASN A 137 36.18 0.57 -17.77
C ASN A 137 37.47 -0.25 -17.89
N ASP A 138 37.39 -1.54 -18.23
CA ASP A 138 38.57 -2.37 -18.49
C ASP A 138 39.35 -1.85 -19.71
N LYS A 139 38.69 -1.42 -20.79
CA LYS A 139 39.39 -0.80 -21.93
C LYS A 139 40.06 0.53 -21.58
N LEU A 140 39.42 1.36 -20.74
CA LEU A 140 40.01 2.60 -20.23
C LEU A 140 41.18 2.32 -19.30
N LYS A 141 41.08 1.27 -18.47
CA LYS A 141 42.14 0.79 -17.58
C LYS A 141 43.32 0.26 -18.40
N THR A 142 43.11 -0.59 -19.39
CA THR A 142 44.16 -1.03 -20.33
C THR A 142 44.79 0.17 -21.03
N ARG A 143 44.02 1.09 -21.64
CA ARG A 143 44.57 2.31 -22.26
C ARG A 143 45.40 3.16 -21.28
N ARG A 144 44.98 3.30 -20.02
CA ARG A 144 45.71 4.02 -18.96
C ARG A 144 47.00 3.29 -18.58
N ASP A 145 46.95 1.97 -18.49
CA ASP A 145 48.09 1.14 -18.10
C ASP A 145 49.11 1.07 -19.26
N ASP A 146 48.65 0.98 -20.51
CA ASP A 146 49.43 1.16 -21.74
C ASP A 146 50.07 2.56 -21.81
N PHE A 147 49.32 3.62 -21.50
CA PHE A 147 49.83 4.99 -21.44
C PHE A 147 50.86 5.18 -20.33
N THR A 148 50.69 4.49 -19.19
CA THR A 148 51.66 4.47 -18.09
C THR A 148 52.94 3.73 -18.49
N ALA A 149 52.80 2.60 -19.21
CA ALA A 149 53.92 1.88 -19.80
C ALA A 149 54.64 2.72 -20.88
N ALA A 150 53.91 3.44 -21.72
CA ALA A 150 54.46 4.35 -22.72
C ALA A 150 55.22 5.52 -22.05
N ILE A 151 54.67 6.15 -21.01
CA ILE A 151 55.38 7.17 -20.21
C ILE A 151 56.64 6.57 -19.58
N THR A 152 56.59 5.34 -19.07
CA THR A 152 57.75 4.68 -18.44
C THR A 152 58.84 4.41 -19.48
N THR A 153 58.47 3.82 -20.61
CA THR A 153 59.37 3.56 -21.76
C THR A 153 59.95 4.86 -22.31
N HIS A 154 59.16 5.94 -22.39
CA HIS A 154 59.63 7.24 -22.85
C HIS A 154 60.57 7.90 -21.83
N ARG A 155 60.33 7.70 -20.53
CA ARG A 155 61.22 8.16 -19.44
C ARG A 155 62.54 7.38 -19.41
N GLU A 156 62.51 6.08 -19.69
CA GLU A 156 63.69 5.22 -19.87
C GLU A 156 64.46 5.59 -21.15
N ALA A 157 63.77 5.86 -22.26
CA ALA A 157 64.37 6.35 -23.49
C ALA A 157 65.02 7.72 -23.28
N VAL A 158 64.35 8.65 -22.58
CA VAL A 158 64.91 9.96 -22.18
C VAL A 158 66.14 9.77 -21.30
N ALA A 159 66.10 8.87 -20.30
CA ALA A 159 67.26 8.55 -19.47
C ALA A 159 68.44 8.00 -20.29
N HIS A 160 68.17 7.13 -21.27
CA HIS A 160 69.20 6.63 -22.21
C HIS A 160 69.75 7.74 -23.13
N THR A 161 68.92 8.64 -23.67
CA THR A 161 69.43 9.78 -24.44
C THR A 161 70.22 10.75 -23.58
N VAL A 162 69.82 11.03 -22.33
CA VAL A 162 70.58 11.89 -21.40
C VAL A 162 71.90 11.26 -20.99
N ALA A 163 71.95 9.94 -20.79
CA ALA A 163 73.20 9.21 -20.58
C ALA A 163 74.13 9.33 -21.81
N GLY A 164 73.59 9.08 -23.02
CA GLY A 164 74.32 9.26 -24.27
C GLY A 164 74.69 10.72 -24.59
N PHE A 165 73.99 11.70 -24.02
CA PHE A 165 74.30 13.13 -24.16
C PHE A 165 75.54 13.49 -23.34
N ASN A 166 75.63 12.99 -22.09
CA ASN A 166 76.83 13.12 -21.26
C ASN A 166 78.05 12.43 -21.88
N GLU A 167 77.85 11.29 -22.55
CA GLU A 167 78.92 10.56 -23.25
C GLU A 167 79.35 11.22 -24.58
N ARG A 168 78.57 12.19 -25.08
CA ARG A 168 78.82 12.93 -26.34
C ARG A 168 79.14 14.42 -26.14
N LEU A 169 79.58 14.83 -24.95
CA LEU A 169 80.08 16.20 -24.69
C LEU A 169 81.47 16.48 -25.32
N GLY A 170 81.67 16.04 -26.56
CA GLY A 170 82.83 16.31 -27.39
C GLY A 170 82.45 16.29 -28.87
N ILE A 171 82.58 17.45 -29.50
CA ILE A 171 82.44 17.75 -30.96
C ILE A 171 80.99 18.06 -31.44
N GLU A 172 80.89 19.23 -32.11
CA GLU A 172 79.82 19.72 -33.01
C GLU A 172 78.40 20.02 -32.44
N GLU A 173 78.32 21.17 -31.77
CA GLU A 173 77.11 21.88 -31.33
C GLU A 173 76.10 22.22 -32.45
N ALA A 174 76.54 22.28 -33.72
CA ALA A 174 75.71 22.69 -34.85
C ALA A 174 74.65 21.63 -35.28
N ALA A 175 74.97 20.33 -35.17
CA ALA A 175 74.05 19.27 -35.59
C ALA A 175 72.91 19.03 -34.60
N LEU A 176 73.13 19.35 -33.31
CA LEU A 176 72.17 19.10 -32.23
C LEU A 176 70.90 19.97 -32.32
N MET A 177 71.00 21.19 -32.85
CA MET A 177 69.87 22.12 -32.91
C MET A 177 68.82 21.73 -33.95
N ASP A 178 69.25 21.19 -35.11
CA ASP A 178 68.34 20.75 -36.17
C ASP A 178 67.48 19.54 -35.71
N GLU A 179 68.07 18.60 -34.98
CA GLU A 179 67.34 17.43 -34.48
C GLU A 179 66.42 17.77 -33.29
N LEU A 180 66.82 18.71 -32.42
CA LEU A 180 65.91 19.28 -31.42
C LEU A 180 64.70 19.98 -32.07
N LEU A 181 64.88 20.63 -33.22
CA LEU A 181 63.79 21.21 -34.01
C LEU A 181 62.88 20.16 -34.64
N LYS A 182 63.42 19.03 -35.13
CA LYS A 182 62.62 17.90 -35.61
C LYS A 182 61.80 17.27 -34.48
N VAL A 183 62.40 16.97 -33.33
CA VAL A 183 61.68 16.45 -32.15
C VAL A 183 60.57 17.42 -31.70
N ARG A 184 60.84 18.73 -31.68
CA ARG A 184 59.84 19.77 -31.31
C ARG A 184 58.74 20.00 -32.36
N THR A 185 58.88 19.48 -33.57
CA THR A 185 57.84 19.49 -34.63
C THR A 185 57.15 18.14 -34.81
N ALA A 186 57.73 17.05 -34.29
CA ALA A 186 57.06 15.78 -34.08
C ALA A 186 56.13 15.86 -32.85
N GLY A 187 56.61 16.37 -31.71
CA GLY A 187 55.82 16.55 -30.49
C GLY A 187 54.54 17.35 -30.73
N ARG A 188 54.64 18.51 -31.39
CA ARG A 188 53.48 19.34 -31.74
C ARG A 188 52.53 18.74 -32.80
N ARG A 189 52.90 17.65 -33.47
CA ARG A 189 51.93 16.87 -34.28
C ARG A 189 51.18 15.88 -33.40
N ALA A 190 51.89 15.10 -32.59
CA ALA A 190 51.26 14.17 -31.65
C ALA A 190 50.33 14.88 -30.63
N GLU A 191 50.68 16.11 -30.24
CA GLU A 191 49.87 16.98 -29.37
C GLU A 191 48.57 17.43 -30.07
N GLY A 192 48.64 17.83 -31.35
CA GLY A 192 47.46 18.18 -32.15
C GLY A 192 46.59 16.97 -32.53
N GLU A 193 47.21 15.82 -32.83
CA GLU A 193 46.51 14.55 -33.05
C GLU A 193 45.79 14.10 -31.77
N LEU A 194 46.36 14.33 -30.58
CA LEU A 194 45.70 14.11 -29.29
C LEU A 194 44.54 15.07 -29.02
N GLU A 195 44.66 16.36 -29.37
CA GLU A 195 43.54 17.31 -29.27
C GLU A 195 42.39 16.94 -30.23
N GLU A 196 42.70 16.48 -31.45
CA GLU A 196 41.69 16.02 -32.42
C GLU A 196 41.01 14.72 -31.98
N ASP A 197 41.76 13.72 -31.48
CA ASP A 197 41.20 12.49 -30.90
C ASP A 197 40.36 12.78 -29.64
N MET A 198 40.79 13.70 -28.78
CA MET A 198 40.01 14.14 -27.62
C MET A 198 38.72 14.85 -28.05
N ALA A 199 38.77 15.75 -29.03
CA ALA A 199 37.58 16.41 -29.56
C ALA A 199 36.61 15.42 -30.21
N ALA A 200 37.10 14.40 -30.91
CA ALA A 200 36.30 13.33 -31.50
C ALA A 200 35.61 12.46 -30.42
N ILE A 201 36.34 12.06 -29.37
CA ILE A 201 35.79 11.34 -28.22
C ILE A 201 34.72 12.18 -27.52
N ASP A 202 34.98 13.46 -27.29
CA ASP A 202 34.08 14.39 -26.59
C ASP A 202 32.84 14.73 -27.46
N ALA A 203 32.95 14.69 -28.78
CA ALA A 203 31.81 14.74 -29.70
C ALA A 203 30.97 13.46 -29.66
N GLU A 204 31.59 12.27 -29.67
CA GLU A 204 30.83 11.01 -29.60
C GLU A 204 30.19 10.79 -28.22
N VAL A 205 30.84 11.20 -27.12
CA VAL A 205 30.23 11.20 -25.77
C VAL A 205 29.00 12.10 -25.73
N ARG A 206 29.05 13.32 -26.30
CA ARG A 206 27.86 14.17 -26.43
C ARG A 206 26.76 13.54 -27.29
N ALA A 207 27.11 12.93 -28.42
CA ALA A 207 26.15 12.25 -29.30
C ALA A 207 25.46 11.07 -28.60
N ARG A 208 26.22 10.24 -27.88
CA ARG A 208 25.69 9.12 -27.08
C ARG A 208 24.84 9.61 -25.90
N ALA A 209 25.22 10.70 -25.23
CA ALA A 209 24.42 11.32 -24.18
C ALA A 209 23.08 11.88 -24.70
N GLN A 210 23.08 12.54 -25.87
CA GLN A 210 21.86 13.00 -26.53
C GLN A 210 20.96 11.83 -26.98
N ALA A 211 21.55 10.76 -27.53
CA ALA A 211 20.81 9.54 -27.89
C ALA A 211 20.18 8.86 -26.67
N ALA A 212 20.91 8.78 -25.55
CA ALA A 212 20.41 8.26 -24.28
C ALA A 212 19.26 9.12 -23.74
N LYS A 213 19.43 10.45 -23.70
CA LYS A 213 18.37 11.39 -23.29
C LYS A 213 17.12 11.24 -24.16
N GLY A 214 17.28 11.24 -25.48
CA GLY A 214 16.18 10.98 -26.42
C GLY A 214 15.56 9.58 -26.31
N SER A 215 16.18 8.63 -25.61
CA SER A 215 15.55 7.37 -25.22
C SER A 215 14.78 7.50 -23.90
N ILE A 216 15.35 8.18 -22.90
CA ILE A 216 14.70 8.48 -21.61
C ILE A 216 13.42 9.29 -21.83
N ASP A 217 13.46 10.39 -22.58
CA ASP A 217 12.30 11.23 -22.89
C ASP A 217 11.16 10.44 -23.56
N ARG A 218 11.50 9.44 -24.40
CA ARG A 218 10.52 8.52 -25.02
C ARG A 218 9.97 7.50 -24.02
N HIS A 219 10.79 6.99 -23.10
CA HIS A 219 10.33 6.10 -22.03
C HIS A 219 9.45 6.84 -21.01
N GLU A 220 9.76 8.08 -20.64
CA GLU A 220 8.89 8.92 -19.80
C GLU A 220 7.57 9.23 -20.50
N SER A 221 7.59 9.62 -21.79
CA SER A 221 6.35 9.85 -22.56
C SER A 221 5.49 8.58 -22.66
N SER A 222 6.13 7.41 -22.79
CA SER A 222 5.45 6.11 -22.77
C SER A 222 4.90 5.77 -21.38
N ALA A 223 5.68 6.01 -20.31
CA ALA A 223 5.27 5.77 -18.93
C ALA A 223 4.13 6.69 -18.50
N ALA A 224 4.16 7.97 -18.89
CA ALA A 224 3.09 8.94 -18.66
C ALA A 224 1.80 8.53 -19.42
N LYS A 225 1.89 8.04 -20.66
CA LYS A 225 0.74 7.46 -21.37
C LYS A 225 0.21 6.20 -20.67
N ALA A 226 1.08 5.30 -20.21
CA ALA A 226 0.68 4.10 -19.47
C ALA A 226 0.01 4.45 -18.13
N ALA A 227 0.60 5.37 -17.35
CA ALA A 227 0.03 5.87 -16.10
C ALA A 227 -1.33 6.56 -16.31
N LYS A 228 -1.47 7.38 -17.37
CA LYS A 228 -2.75 8.01 -17.72
C LYS A 228 -3.81 6.98 -18.15
N ALA A 229 -3.43 5.94 -18.88
CA ALA A 229 -4.32 4.82 -19.21
C ALA A 229 -4.74 4.02 -17.96
N ILE A 230 -3.80 3.70 -17.07
CA ILE A 230 -4.06 3.04 -15.78
C ILE A 230 -4.98 3.89 -14.91
N HIS A 231 -4.76 5.20 -14.82
CA HIS A 231 -5.63 6.12 -14.09
C HIS A 231 -7.04 6.22 -14.71
N THR A 232 -7.16 6.16 -16.04
CA THR A 232 -8.46 6.16 -16.72
C THR A 232 -9.22 4.85 -16.48
N VAL A 233 -8.54 3.70 -16.55
CA VAL A 233 -9.11 2.39 -16.20
C VAL A 233 -9.46 2.31 -14.73
N SER A 234 -8.63 2.87 -13.84
CA SER A 234 -8.93 2.98 -12.40
C SER A 234 -10.16 3.84 -12.15
N LEU A 235 -10.31 4.99 -12.82
CA LEU A 235 -11.52 5.81 -12.72
C LEU A 235 -12.77 5.08 -13.22
N ALA A 236 -12.68 4.36 -14.34
CA ALA A 236 -13.79 3.58 -14.88
C ALA A 236 -14.18 2.42 -13.96
N ALA A 237 -13.19 1.71 -13.39
CA ALA A 237 -13.40 0.67 -12.40
C ALA A 237 -14.01 1.23 -11.11
N THR A 238 -13.49 2.33 -10.58
CA THR A 238 -14.03 3.02 -9.40
C THR A 238 -15.46 3.54 -9.64
N ALA A 239 -15.77 4.09 -10.82
CA ALA A 239 -17.13 4.49 -11.17
C ALA A 239 -18.10 3.28 -11.23
N THR A 240 -17.64 2.16 -11.81
CA THR A 240 -18.42 0.92 -11.88
C THR A 240 -18.65 0.31 -10.49
N ILE A 241 -17.61 0.28 -9.65
CA ILE A 241 -17.69 -0.15 -8.25
C ILE A 241 -18.60 0.77 -7.45
N ASN A 242 -18.48 2.09 -7.58
CA ASN A 242 -19.35 3.04 -6.88
C ASN A 242 -20.81 2.92 -7.34
N THR A 243 -21.08 2.59 -8.61
CA THR A 243 -22.43 2.30 -9.11
C THR A 243 -22.96 0.97 -8.53
N ALA A 244 -22.12 -0.06 -8.47
CA ALA A 244 -22.49 -1.35 -7.86
C ALA A 244 -22.73 -1.23 -6.35
N VAL A 245 -21.89 -0.45 -5.63
CA VAL A 245 -22.06 -0.12 -4.21
C VAL A 245 -23.30 0.72 -4.00
N ALA A 246 -23.56 1.75 -4.81
CA ALA A 246 -24.79 2.53 -4.72
C ALA A 246 -26.03 1.65 -4.91
N ASN A 247 -26.06 0.80 -5.93
CA ASN A 247 -27.15 -0.15 -6.16
C ASN A 247 -27.30 -1.15 -5.00
N ALA A 248 -26.20 -1.66 -4.44
CA ALA A 248 -26.23 -2.53 -3.26
C ALA A 248 -26.69 -1.79 -1.99
N THR A 249 -26.36 -0.51 -1.83
CA THR A 249 -26.85 0.35 -0.75
C THR A 249 -28.33 0.67 -0.92
N THR A 250 -28.83 0.88 -2.14
CA THR A 250 -30.28 1.00 -2.42
C THR A 250 -31.01 -0.32 -2.15
N LEU A 251 -30.44 -1.46 -2.55
CA LEU A 251 -31.00 -2.77 -2.27
C LEU A 251 -31.04 -3.05 -0.76
N SER A 252 -29.97 -2.70 -0.05
CA SER A 252 -29.88 -2.78 1.41
C SER A 252 -30.86 -1.83 2.09
N ALA A 253 -30.99 -0.58 1.63
CA ALA A 253 -31.94 0.38 2.18
C ALA A 253 -33.39 -0.06 1.95
N ASN A 254 -33.71 -0.66 0.81
CA ASN A 254 -35.03 -1.25 0.55
C ASN A 254 -35.29 -2.50 1.42
N ALA A 255 -34.27 -3.34 1.64
CA ALA A 255 -34.37 -4.48 2.55
C ALA A 255 -34.53 -4.03 4.02
N THR A 256 -33.76 -3.02 4.46
CA THR A 256 -33.91 -2.39 5.78
C THR A 256 -35.28 -1.75 5.92
N ALA A 257 -35.78 -1.00 4.93
CA ALA A 257 -37.12 -0.42 4.97
C ALA A 257 -38.23 -1.49 5.03
N ALA A 258 -38.06 -2.63 4.35
CA ALA A 258 -39.00 -3.77 4.45
C ALA A 258 -38.93 -4.46 5.83
N ILE A 259 -37.73 -4.61 6.38
CA ILE A 259 -37.50 -5.15 7.73
C ILE A 259 -38.05 -4.20 8.79
N ASP A 260 -37.85 -2.88 8.65
CA ASP A 260 -38.36 -1.87 9.58
C ASP A 260 -39.87 -1.67 9.44
N LEU A 261 -40.47 -1.93 8.27
CA LEU A 261 -41.92 -2.02 8.11
C LEU A 261 -42.51 -3.24 8.83
N GLN A 262 -41.91 -4.43 8.65
CA GLN A 262 -42.32 -5.63 9.42
C GLN A 262 -42.06 -5.47 10.92
N ARG A 263 -40.95 -4.85 11.29
CA ARG A 263 -40.62 -4.52 12.68
C ARG A 263 -41.61 -3.52 13.25
N GLY A 264 -42.02 -2.50 12.49
CA GLY A 264 -43.09 -1.58 12.87
C GLY A 264 -44.43 -2.30 13.07
N GLN A 265 -44.77 -3.29 12.24
CA GLN A 265 -45.95 -4.13 12.44
C GLN A 265 -45.86 -5.03 13.70
N VAL A 266 -44.68 -5.58 13.98
CA VAL A 266 -44.41 -6.37 15.19
C VAL A 266 -44.38 -5.50 16.45
N ASP A 267 -43.75 -4.31 16.40
CA ASP A 267 -43.70 -3.35 17.50
C ASP A 267 -45.06 -2.68 17.74
N GLN A 268 -45.89 -2.49 16.71
CA GLN A 268 -47.31 -2.12 16.86
C GLN A 268 -48.08 -3.25 17.56
N SER A 269 -47.99 -4.49 17.06
CA SER A 269 -48.62 -5.66 17.70
C SER A 269 -48.16 -5.83 19.15
N ALA A 270 -46.89 -5.53 19.45
CA ALA A 270 -46.34 -5.55 20.80
C ALA A 270 -46.78 -4.33 21.65
N GLN A 271 -47.05 -3.17 21.04
CA GLN A 271 -47.68 -2.03 21.71
C GLN A 271 -49.15 -2.32 22.03
N ASP A 272 -49.90 -2.91 21.11
CA ASP A 272 -51.30 -3.31 21.32
C ASP A 272 -51.40 -4.39 22.42
N PHE A 273 -50.50 -5.38 22.39
CA PHE A 273 -50.37 -6.37 23.46
C PHE A 273 -49.95 -5.75 24.81
N ARG A 274 -49.03 -4.77 24.81
CA ARG A 274 -48.67 -4.00 26.02
C ARG A 274 -49.83 -3.12 26.50
N ALA A 275 -50.66 -2.58 25.62
CA ALA A 275 -51.85 -1.81 25.96
C ALA A 275 -52.90 -2.71 26.62
N HIS A 276 -53.14 -3.91 26.08
CA HIS A 276 -53.99 -4.92 26.74
C HIS A 276 -53.40 -5.38 28.09
N LEU A 277 -52.09 -5.56 28.22
CA LEU A 277 -51.46 -5.86 29.51
C LEU A 277 -51.53 -4.68 30.49
N ALA A 278 -51.45 -3.43 30.02
CA ALA A 278 -51.64 -2.24 30.85
C ALA A 278 -53.09 -2.09 31.31
N GLN A 279 -54.05 -2.37 30.43
CA GLN A 279 -55.49 -2.42 30.74
C GLN A 279 -55.82 -3.56 31.71
N GLY A 280 -55.17 -4.72 31.57
CA GLY A 280 -55.23 -5.82 32.54
C GLY A 280 -54.61 -5.46 33.90
N ARG A 281 -53.49 -4.73 33.91
CA ARG A 281 -52.90 -4.18 35.15
C ARG A 281 -53.76 -3.10 35.80
N ALA A 282 -54.44 -2.26 35.02
CA ALA A 282 -55.40 -1.30 35.52
C ALA A 282 -56.56 -2.00 36.25
N ARG A 283 -57.15 -3.03 35.61
CA ARG A 283 -58.19 -3.88 36.22
C ARG A 283 -57.70 -4.63 37.47
N LEU A 284 -56.46 -5.12 37.47
CA LEU A 284 -55.83 -5.70 38.67
C LEU A 284 -55.58 -4.66 39.77
N SER A 285 -55.32 -3.40 39.42
CA SER A 285 -55.19 -2.30 40.37
C SER A 285 -56.53 -1.86 40.95
N GLU A 286 -57.59 -1.83 40.14
CA GLU A 286 -58.97 -1.63 40.60
C GLU A 286 -59.39 -2.77 41.54
N PHE A 287 -59.11 -4.03 41.16
CA PHE A 287 -59.32 -5.19 42.02
C PHE A 287 -58.55 -5.09 43.34
N ASN A 288 -57.27 -4.71 43.32
CA ASN A 288 -56.50 -4.49 44.55
C ASN A 288 -57.04 -3.32 45.38
N GLN A 289 -57.58 -2.26 44.78
CA GLN A 289 -58.26 -1.20 45.53
C GLN A 289 -59.58 -1.68 46.15
N HIS A 290 -60.33 -2.56 45.48
CA HIS A 290 -61.50 -3.22 46.08
C HIS A 290 -61.11 -4.15 47.24
N VAL A 291 -60.01 -4.90 47.11
CA VAL A 291 -59.47 -5.74 48.21
C VAL A 291 -58.99 -4.87 49.38
N LEU A 292 -58.26 -3.78 49.13
CA LEU A 292 -57.82 -2.85 50.18
C LEU A 292 -58.99 -2.10 50.85
N ALA A 293 -60.05 -1.79 50.11
CA ALA A 293 -61.29 -1.24 50.68
C ALA A 293 -62.02 -2.28 51.56
N TRP A 294 -61.98 -3.56 51.17
CA TRP A 294 -62.52 -4.67 51.95
C TRP A 294 -61.70 -4.94 53.23
N GLU A 295 -60.36 -4.88 53.15
CA GLU A 295 -59.48 -4.93 54.34
C GLU A 295 -59.69 -3.73 55.26
N HIS A 296 -59.88 -2.51 54.73
CA HIS A 296 -60.27 -1.36 55.55
C HIS A 296 -61.63 -1.54 56.23
N SER A 297 -62.58 -2.23 55.58
CA SER A 297 -63.87 -2.60 56.18
C SER A 297 -63.77 -3.71 57.24
N LEU A 298 -62.63 -4.39 57.36
CA LEU A 298 -62.34 -5.38 58.41
C LEU A 298 -61.61 -4.77 59.63
N SER A 299 -61.37 -3.46 59.64
CA SER A 299 -60.70 -2.74 60.72
C SER A 299 -61.63 -2.33 61.89
N ASP A 300 -62.48 -3.24 62.38
CA ASP A 300 -63.14 -3.09 63.70
C ASP A 300 -62.76 -4.23 64.66
N GLY A 301 -62.48 -3.86 65.91
CA GLY A 301 -61.39 -4.45 66.70
C GLY A 301 -61.69 -5.76 67.44
N LYS A 302 -62.74 -6.52 67.09
CA LYS A 302 -63.30 -7.57 67.99
C LYS A 302 -63.32 -9.02 67.50
N THR A 303 -62.84 -9.32 66.29
CA THR A 303 -63.02 -10.67 65.68
C THR A 303 -61.73 -11.49 65.57
N ARG A 304 -60.61 -11.09 66.20
CA ARG A 304 -59.32 -11.79 66.08
C ARG A 304 -59.17 -13.12 66.84
N GLN A 305 -60.13 -13.50 67.70
CA GLN A 305 -60.08 -14.78 68.44
C GLN A 305 -60.99 -15.87 67.84
N VAL A 306 -62.14 -15.49 67.26
CA VAL A 306 -63.02 -16.42 66.52
C VAL A 306 -62.34 -16.91 65.24
N ILE A 307 -61.53 -16.05 64.60
CA ILE A 307 -60.88 -16.36 63.32
C ILE A 307 -59.88 -17.53 63.43
N THR A 308 -59.28 -17.84 64.59
CA THR A 308 -58.26 -18.92 64.69
C THR A 308 -58.86 -20.34 64.64
N GLU A 309 -60.04 -20.55 65.23
CA GLU A 309 -60.76 -21.83 65.14
C GLU A 309 -61.60 -21.89 63.86
N ALA A 310 -62.09 -20.72 63.41
CA ALA A 310 -62.67 -20.59 62.08
C ALA A 310 -61.65 -20.84 60.96
N THR A 311 -60.35 -20.52 61.09
CA THR A 311 -59.37 -20.79 60.03
C THR A 311 -59.08 -22.27 59.86
N THR A 312 -59.07 -23.10 60.92
CA THR A 312 -58.91 -24.54 60.73
C THR A 312 -60.11 -25.13 59.99
N THR A 313 -61.32 -24.78 60.45
CA THR A 313 -62.58 -25.22 59.82
C THR A 313 -62.74 -24.67 58.39
N ALA A 314 -62.31 -23.42 58.15
CA ALA A 314 -62.33 -22.79 56.83
C ALA A 314 -61.18 -23.24 55.94
N ILE A 315 -60.08 -23.81 56.46
CA ILE A 315 -59.05 -24.45 55.64
C ILE A 315 -59.57 -25.79 55.12
N ASP A 316 -60.23 -26.61 55.94
CA ASP A 316 -60.85 -27.85 55.45
C ASP A 316 -62.08 -27.57 54.56
N HIS A 317 -62.90 -26.55 54.87
CA HIS A 317 -63.99 -26.14 53.99
C HIS A 317 -63.50 -25.48 52.69
N ALA A 318 -62.44 -24.65 52.73
CA ALA A 318 -61.83 -24.09 51.53
C ALA A 318 -61.05 -25.15 50.73
N LYS A 319 -60.59 -26.24 51.35
CA LYS A 319 -60.02 -27.40 50.65
C LYS A 319 -61.11 -28.17 49.90
N ALA A 320 -62.24 -28.44 50.55
CA ALA A 320 -63.41 -29.02 49.89
C ALA A 320 -63.92 -28.12 48.74
N GLN A 321 -64.05 -26.81 48.98
CA GLN A 321 -64.40 -25.85 47.94
C GLN A 321 -63.29 -25.67 46.89
N LEU A 322 -62.02 -25.91 47.19
CA LEU A 322 -60.95 -25.92 46.17
C LEU A 322 -61.03 -27.14 45.27
N GLU A 323 -61.36 -28.32 45.79
CA GLU A 323 -61.58 -29.51 44.95
C GLU A 323 -62.88 -29.37 44.13
N GLU A 324 -63.95 -28.83 44.71
CA GLU A 324 -65.22 -28.54 44.01
C GLU A 324 -65.07 -27.40 42.97
N SER A 325 -64.30 -26.35 43.27
CA SER A 325 -64.06 -25.23 42.34
C SER A 325 -62.92 -25.46 41.35
N LEU A 326 -61.94 -26.34 41.61
CA LEU A 326 -61.04 -26.81 40.56
C LEU A 326 -61.79 -27.69 39.57
N SER A 327 -62.66 -28.59 40.07
CA SER A 327 -63.56 -29.38 39.21
C SER A 327 -64.48 -28.48 38.38
N THR A 328 -65.14 -27.49 39.01
CA THR A 328 -66.15 -26.66 38.35
C THR A 328 -65.57 -25.49 37.55
N SER A 329 -64.60 -24.75 38.08
CA SER A 329 -64.02 -23.55 37.43
C SER A 329 -62.99 -23.89 36.37
N LEU A 330 -62.16 -24.93 36.56
CA LEU A 330 -61.18 -25.31 35.54
C LEU A 330 -61.86 -26.04 34.36
N SER A 331 -62.97 -26.76 34.63
CA SER A 331 -63.90 -27.19 33.59
C SER A 331 -64.55 -25.98 32.88
N THR A 332 -65.28 -25.13 33.61
CA THR A 332 -66.09 -24.06 33.01
C THR A 332 -65.25 -22.97 32.34
N SER A 333 -64.13 -22.55 32.90
CA SER A 333 -63.32 -21.43 32.37
C SER A 333 -62.58 -21.81 31.10
N LEU A 334 -61.94 -22.99 31.02
CA LEU A 334 -61.40 -23.48 29.75
C LEU A 334 -62.55 -23.76 28.76
N SER A 335 -63.62 -24.42 29.21
CA SER A 335 -64.80 -24.72 28.38
C SER A 335 -65.74 -23.53 28.12
N THR A 336 -65.32 -22.30 28.43
CA THR A 336 -66.01 -21.06 28.04
C THR A 336 -65.07 -20.10 27.33
N SER A 337 -63.80 -19.98 27.74
CA SER A 337 -62.82 -19.12 27.04
C SER A 337 -62.36 -19.76 25.72
N LEU A 338 -61.90 -21.01 25.76
CA LEU A 338 -61.53 -21.74 24.54
C LEU A 338 -62.78 -21.99 23.70
N SER A 339 -63.90 -22.36 24.34
CA SER A 339 -65.16 -22.62 23.66
C SER A 339 -65.81 -21.37 23.07
N ALA A 340 -65.70 -20.16 23.64
CA ALA A 340 -66.22 -18.95 23.01
C ALA A 340 -65.31 -18.46 21.87
N SER A 341 -64.00 -18.69 21.94
CA SER A 341 -63.09 -18.35 20.84
C SER A 341 -63.25 -19.32 19.65
N LEU A 342 -63.32 -20.63 19.93
CA LEU A 342 -63.68 -21.63 18.92
C LEU A 342 -65.12 -21.43 18.45
N ALA A 343 -66.11 -21.21 19.31
CA ALA A 343 -67.49 -20.99 18.89
C ALA A 343 -67.72 -19.63 18.22
N ALA A 344 -66.87 -18.62 18.37
CA ALA A 344 -66.96 -17.44 17.50
C ALA A 344 -66.63 -17.82 16.05
N THR A 345 -65.45 -18.42 15.82
CA THR A 345 -65.03 -18.81 14.45
C THR A 345 -65.78 -20.03 13.91
N PHE A 346 -66.21 -20.95 14.76
CA PHE A 346 -67.04 -22.09 14.42
C PHE A 346 -68.50 -21.70 14.26
N ASN A 347 -69.09 -20.81 15.06
CA ASN A 347 -70.47 -20.35 14.82
C ASN A 347 -70.56 -19.34 13.67
N ASP A 348 -69.54 -18.55 13.36
CA ASP A 348 -69.53 -17.80 12.09
C ASP A 348 -69.46 -18.78 10.90
N GLY A 349 -68.65 -19.84 11.03
CA GLY A 349 -68.63 -20.96 10.09
C GLY A 349 -69.94 -21.76 10.04
N GLN A 350 -70.62 -21.95 11.16
CA GLN A 350 -71.84 -22.75 11.35
C GLN A 350 -73.12 -21.91 11.25
N ALA A 351 -73.03 -20.58 11.13
CA ALA A 351 -74.09 -19.69 10.66
C ALA A 351 -73.94 -19.43 9.15
N SER A 352 -72.73 -19.52 8.59
CA SER A 352 -72.52 -19.58 7.15
C SER A 352 -72.93 -20.95 6.58
N LEU A 353 -72.51 -22.05 7.21
CA LEU A 353 -73.02 -23.39 6.90
C LEU A 353 -74.44 -23.59 7.41
N GLY A 354 -74.82 -23.02 8.55
CA GLY A 354 -76.17 -23.05 9.12
C GLY A 354 -77.15 -22.35 8.22
N GLY A 355 -76.98 -21.06 7.88
CA GLY A 355 -77.85 -20.39 6.93
C GLY A 355 -77.96 -21.10 5.57
N ARG A 356 -76.95 -21.89 5.17
CA ARG A 356 -77.02 -22.77 3.99
C ARG A 356 -77.72 -24.11 4.28
N LEU A 357 -77.55 -24.69 5.46
CA LEU A 357 -78.25 -25.90 5.93
C LEU A 357 -79.69 -25.62 6.33
N ASP A 358 -80.03 -24.40 6.72
CA ASP A 358 -81.36 -23.87 7.01
C ASP A 358 -82.05 -23.46 5.70
N THR A 359 -81.30 -22.99 4.69
CA THR A 359 -81.83 -22.88 3.32
C THR A 359 -82.08 -24.27 2.72
N ILE A 360 -81.20 -25.25 2.97
CA ILE A 360 -81.37 -26.64 2.52
C ILE A 360 -82.43 -27.37 3.36
N ALA A 361 -82.56 -27.08 4.66
CA ALA A 361 -83.59 -27.61 5.53
C ALA A 361 -84.94 -26.96 5.22
N GLU A 362 -85.04 -25.65 4.98
CA GLU A 362 -86.25 -25.07 4.41
C GLU A 362 -86.61 -25.66 3.04
N GLN A 363 -85.63 -26.04 2.21
CA GLN A 363 -85.92 -26.71 0.92
C GLN A 363 -86.31 -28.18 1.10
N HIS A 364 -85.70 -28.88 2.06
CA HIS A 364 -86.02 -30.24 2.44
C HIS A 364 -87.37 -30.32 3.13
N ASP A 365 -87.67 -29.40 4.04
CA ASP A 365 -88.89 -29.31 4.82
C ASP A 365 -90.02 -28.75 3.95
N ARG A 366 -89.77 -27.85 2.99
CA ARG A 366 -90.75 -27.58 1.92
C ARG A 366 -90.99 -28.79 1.02
N ALA A 367 -90.00 -29.67 0.83
CA ALA A 367 -90.19 -30.92 0.09
C ALA A 367 -90.89 -32.00 0.95
N VAL A 368 -90.67 -32.04 2.26
CA VAL A 368 -91.36 -32.91 3.22
C VAL A 368 -92.78 -32.43 3.48
N ASP A 369 -93.03 -31.12 3.57
CA ASP A 369 -94.37 -30.53 3.59
C ASP A 369 -95.10 -30.78 2.27
N HIS A 370 -94.40 -30.71 1.13
CA HIS A 370 -95.00 -31.07 -0.16
C HIS A 370 -95.28 -32.59 -0.24
N LEU A 371 -94.41 -33.44 0.31
CA LEU A 371 -94.62 -34.88 0.39
C LEU A 371 -95.73 -35.23 1.37
N ALA A 372 -95.81 -34.61 2.55
CA ALA A 372 -96.86 -34.77 3.55
C ALA A 372 -98.19 -34.16 3.09
N SER A 373 -98.16 -33.11 2.26
CA SER A 373 -99.34 -32.61 1.55
C SER A 373 -99.82 -33.61 0.50
N VAL A 374 -98.91 -34.29 -0.20
CA VAL A 374 -99.26 -35.40 -1.11
C VAL A 374 -99.74 -36.62 -0.32
N ASP A 375 -99.13 -36.93 0.82
CA ASP A 375 -99.49 -38.05 1.70
C ASP A 375 -100.89 -37.81 2.29
N ALA A 376 -101.15 -36.64 2.87
CA ALA A 376 -102.49 -36.23 3.30
C ALA A 376 -103.50 -36.17 2.13
N THR A 377 -103.07 -35.89 0.89
CA THR A 377 -103.94 -35.96 -0.30
C THR A 377 -104.21 -37.41 -0.74
N LEU A 378 -103.30 -38.34 -0.46
CA LEU A 378 -103.51 -39.77 -0.65
C LEU A 378 -104.34 -40.37 0.49
N GLU A 379 -104.13 -39.94 1.73
CA GLU A 379 -104.85 -40.36 2.93
C GLU A 379 -106.31 -39.88 2.87
N ASN A 380 -106.58 -38.60 2.53
CA ASN A 380 -107.95 -38.14 2.24
C ASN A 380 -108.62 -38.90 1.07
N ARG A 381 -107.83 -39.48 0.15
CA ARG A 381 -108.36 -40.32 -0.93
C ARG A 381 -108.56 -41.77 -0.49
N ILE A 382 -107.76 -42.28 0.45
CA ILE A 382 -107.97 -43.58 1.09
C ILE A 382 -109.22 -43.49 1.97
N ASP A 383 -109.35 -42.46 2.80
CA ASP A 383 -110.56 -42.15 3.58
C ASP A 383 -111.81 -42.02 2.70
N GLN A 384 -111.71 -41.36 1.53
CA GLN A 384 -112.82 -41.30 0.58
C GLN A 384 -113.13 -42.69 -0.02
N HIS A 385 -112.11 -43.49 -0.36
CA HIS A 385 -112.33 -44.84 -0.88
C HIS A 385 -112.91 -45.78 0.21
N ASP A 386 -112.51 -45.63 1.47
CA ASP A 386 -113.09 -46.37 2.60
C ASP A 386 -114.51 -45.89 2.91
N HIS A 387 -114.81 -44.59 2.76
CA HIS A 387 -116.17 -44.06 2.84
C HIS A 387 -117.06 -44.57 1.70
N ASP A 388 -116.52 -44.71 0.48
CA ASP A 388 -117.21 -45.32 -0.66
C ASP A 388 -117.43 -46.83 -0.41
N LEU A 389 -116.49 -47.54 0.24
CA LEU A 389 -116.63 -48.94 0.65
C LEU A 389 -117.63 -49.15 1.79
N ASP A 390 -117.68 -48.26 2.77
CA ASP A 390 -118.70 -48.25 3.83
C ASP A 390 -120.08 -47.94 3.25
N THR A 391 -120.16 -47.04 2.28
CA THR A 391 -121.39 -46.74 1.52
C THR A 391 -121.86 -47.96 0.74
N LEU A 392 -120.99 -48.63 -0.02
CA LEU A 392 -121.29 -49.90 -0.69
C LEU A 392 -121.69 -51.00 0.31
N THR A 393 -121.08 -51.04 1.49
CA THR A 393 -121.44 -51.98 2.57
C THR A 393 -122.82 -51.68 3.17
N ALA A 394 -123.22 -50.41 3.25
CA ALA A 394 -124.56 -49.99 3.64
C ALA A 394 -125.61 -50.29 2.55
N GLU A 395 -125.27 -50.13 1.27
CA GLU A 395 -126.11 -50.56 0.14
C GLU A 395 -126.32 -52.08 0.15
N ILE A 396 -125.25 -52.87 0.37
CA ILE A 396 -125.33 -54.34 0.52
C ILE A 396 -126.25 -54.74 1.69
N LYS A 397 -126.12 -54.11 2.86
CA LYS A 397 -127.05 -54.32 4.00
C LYS A 397 -128.49 -53.94 3.66
N THR A 398 -128.69 -52.93 2.80
CA THR A 398 -130.03 -52.52 2.35
C THR A 398 -130.65 -53.55 1.41
N VAL A 399 -129.85 -54.13 0.50
CA VAL A 399 -130.28 -55.25 -0.36
C VAL A 399 -130.60 -56.51 0.46
N ASP A 400 -129.79 -56.82 1.47
CA ASP A 400 -130.02 -57.95 2.39
C ASP A 400 -131.31 -57.76 3.22
N GLY A 401 -131.58 -56.54 3.70
CA GLY A 401 -132.84 -56.18 4.34
C GLY A 401 -134.07 -56.33 3.42
N VAL A 402 -133.94 -55.98 2.13
CA VAL A 402 -135.00 -56.19 1.12
C VAL A 402 -135.23 -57.68 0.84
N LEU A 403 -134.19 -58.51 0.87
CA LEU A 403 -134.32 -59.97 0.77
C LEU A 403 -135.02 -60.56 2.00
N ALA A 404 -134.62 -60.16 3.21
CA ALA A 404 -135.25 -60.60 4.46
C ALA A 404 -136.75 -60.26 4.54
N ALA A 405 -137.12 -59.03 4.18
CA ALA A 405 -138.52 -58.60 4.14
C ALA A 405 -139.37 -59.43 3.15
N ARG A 406 -138.78 -59.84 2.02
CA ARG A 406 -139.45 -60.65 0.99
C ARG A 406 -139.67 -62.09 1.44
N ILE A 407 -138.77 -62.66 2.25
CA ILE A 407 -138.92 -63.99 2.87
C ILE A 407 -140.09 -63.98 3.87
N GLU A 408 -140.18 -62.99 4.76
CA GLU A 408 -141.26 -62.93 5.76
C GLU A 408 -142.64 -62.62 5.12
N THR A 409 -142.64 -61.91 3.97
CA THR A 409 -143.82 -61.75 3.12
C THR A 409 -144.33 -63.11 2.58
N GLN A 410 -143.43 -64.00 2.14
CA GLN A 410 -143.80 -65.36 1.71
C GLN A 410 -144.26 -66.25 2.87
N ARG A 411 -143.66 -66.09 4.06
CA ARG A 411 -144.07 -66.80 5.28
C ARG A 411 -145.50 -66.46 5.69
N SER A 412 -145.87 -65.19 5.58
CA SER A 412 -147.23 -64.71 5.88
C SER A 412 -148.30 -65.37 5.01
N ALA A 413 -148.02 -65.59 3.72
CA ALA A 413 -148.96 -66.23 2.78
C ALA A 413 -149.23 -67.73 3.09
N LEU A 414 -148.29 -68.42 3.73
CA LEU A 414 -148.49 -69.81 4.19
C LEU A 414 -149.39 -69.92 5.43
N GLY A 415 -149.46 -68.85 6.26
CA GLY A 415 -150.33 -68.83 7.44
C GLY A 415 -151.81 -68.86 7.09
N THR A 416 -152.24 -68.09 6.08
CA THR A 416 -153.65 -67.95 5.69
C THR A 416 -154.26 -69.26 5.21
N LEU A 417 -153.48 -70.08 4.48
CA LEU A 417 -153.94 -71.36 3.95
C LEU A 417 -154.19 -72.42 5.04
N SER A 418 -153.57 -72.27 6.21
CA SER A 418 -153.73 -73.21 7.34
C SER A 418 -155.02 -73.01 8.13
N THR A 419 -155.65 -71.84 8.03
CA THR A 419 -156.83 -71.47 8.84
C THR A 419 -158.17 -71.83 8.20
N GLU A 420 -158.25 -71.96 6.87
CA GLU A 420 -159.53 -72.20 6.17
C GLU A 420 -160.01 -73.66 6.24
N VAL A 421 -159.09 -74.62 6.43
CA VAL A 421 -159.39 -76.06 6.46
C VAL A 421 -160.12 -76.49 7.76
N CYS A 422 -159.90 -75.79 8.86
CA CYS A 422 -160.44 -76.17 10.18
C CYS A 422 -161.92 -75.77 10.41
N ALA A 423 -162.58 -75.11 9.46
CA ALA A 423 -163.93 -74.56 9.65
C ALA A 423 -165.08 -75.47 9.19
N VAL A 424 -164.84 -76.48 8.34
CA VAL A 424 -165.92 -77.12 7.54
C VAL A 424 -165.95 -78.66 7.65
N SER A 425 -165.67 -79.21 8.83
CA SER A 425 -166.03 -80.62 9.15
C SER A 425 -166.48 -80.80 10.61
N GLY A 426 -167.17 -79.79 11.15
CA GLY A 426 -167.96 -79.98 12.36
C GLY A 426 -169.15 -80.90 12.13
N ASN A 427 -169.69 -81.42 13.23
CA ASN A 427 -170.98 -82.11 13.35
C ASN A 427 -171.10 -83.57 12.83
N LEU A 428 -171.19 -84.47 13.82
CA LEU A 428 -171.94 -85.74 13.89
C LEU A 428 -171.32 -87.08 13.41
N THR A 429 -171.25 -88.01 14.40
CA THR A 429 -171.62 -89.44 14.31
C THR A 429 -170.90 -90.36 13.30
N ALA A 430 -169.56 -90.44 13.37
CA ALA A 430 -168.79 -91.58 12.82
C ALA A 430 -167.64 -92.19 13.70
N PRO A 431 -167.60 -92.14 15.06
CA PRO A 431 -166.40 -92.49 15.81
C PRO A 431 -166.47 -93.87 16.53
N SER A 432 -166.40 -94.99 15.79
CA SER A 432 -166.34 -96.33 16.44
C SER A 432 -165.57 -97.43 15.71
N ALA A 433 -165.09 -97.23 14.48
CA ALA A 433 -164.38 -98.26 13.69
C ALA A 433 -163.07 -97.78 13.05
N ARG A 434 -162.59 -96.58 13.42
CA ARG A 434 -161.38 -95.94 12.87
C ARG A 434 -160.18 -95.92 13.82
N ILE A 435 -160.34 -96.41 15.05
CA ILE A 435 -159.29 -96.43 16.08
C ILE A 435 -158.34 -97.61 15.82
N ASP A 436 -158.88 -98.82 15.67
CA ASP A 436 -158.12 -100.07 15.46
C ASP A 436 -157.19 -100.04 14.22
N ALA A 437 -157.45 -99.14 13.26
CA ALA A 437 -156.64 -98.94 12.07
C ALA A 437 -155.43 -97.99 12.28
N LEU A 438 -155.42 -97.18 13.34
CA LEU A 438 -154.37 -96.17 13.59
C LEU A 438 -153.14 -96.78 14.29
N ASP A 439 -153.31 -97.73 15.21
CA ASP A 439 -152.19 -98.36 15.92
C ASP A 439 -151.21 -99.06 14.97
N THR A 440 -151.73 -99.64 13.87
CA THR A 440 -150.92 -100.28 12.81
C THR A 440 -150.07 -99.26 12.02
N ALA A 441 -150.49 -97.99 11.96
CA ALA A 441 -149.74 -96.93 11.28
C ALA A 441 -148.58 -96.40 12.13
N ILE A 442 -148.76 -96.29 13.45
CA ILE A 442 -147.78 -95.70 14.38
C ILE A 442 -146.46 -96.49 14.40
N ALA A 443 -146.53 -97.83 14.49
CA ALA A 443 -145.35 -98.70 14.51
C ALA A 443 -144.45 -98.57 13.26
N ASN A 444 -145.02 -98.15 12.12
CA ASN A 444 -144.25 -97.93 10.88
C ASN A 444 -143.51 -96.58 10.84
N VAL A 445 -143.83 -95.65 11.74
CA VAL A 445 -143.16 -94.33 11.85
C VAL A 445 -141.87 -94.46 12.67
N GLU A 446 -141.90 -95.18 13.80
CA GLU A 446 -140.75 -95.34 14.69
C GLU A 446 -139.54 -95.95 13.97
N VAL A 447 -139.76 -96.97 13.13
CA VAL A 447 -138.71 -97.62 12.33
C VAL A 447 -137.99 -96.64 11.38
N ARG A 448 -138.71 -95.66 10.82
CA ARG A 448 -138.10 -94.59 9.99
C ARG A 448 -137.34 -93.58 10.83
N GLN A 449 -137.79 -93.31 12.05
CA GLN A 449 -137.11 -92.39 12.97
C GLN A 449 -135.76 -92.95 13.40
N THR A 450 -135.68 -94.23 13.80
CA THR A 450 -134.40 -94.88 14.15
C THR A 450 -133.39 -94.90 12.99
N ALA A 451 -133.87 -95.06 11.76
CA ALA A 451 -133.02 -95.03 10.56
C ALA A 451 -132.46 -93.63 10.23
N THR A 452 -133.13 -92.57 10.71
CA THR A 452 -132.71 -91.18 10.45
C THR A 452 -131.66 -90.71 11.47
N CYS A 453 -131.81 -91.07 12.76
CA CYS A 453 -130.83 -90.72 13.80
C CYS A 453 -129.43 -91.28 13.49
N ARG A 454 -129.31 -92.55 13.09
CA ARG A 454 -128.01 -93.17 12.76
C ARG A 454 -127.24 -92.43 11.67
N ARG A 455 -127.93 -91.79 10.72
CA ARG A 455 -127.28 -90.97 9.68
C ARG A 455 -126.66 -89.70 10.25
N ILE A 456 -127.30 -89.10 11.25
CA ILE A 456 -126.79 -87.91 11.95
C ILE A 456 -125.58 -88.30 12.81
N ASP A 457 -125.63 -89.48 13.45
CA ASP A 457 -124.49 -90.05 14.18
C ASP A 457 -123.30 -90.32 13.22
N ASP A 458 -123.54 -91.00 12.09
CA ASP A 458 -122.54 -91.25 11.03
C ASP A 458 -121.92 -89.94 10.52
N ASP A 459 -122.73 -88.91 10.24
CA ASP A 459 -122.25 -87.61 9.74
C ASP A 459 -121.44 -86.83 10.80
N LEU A 460 -121.77 -86.97 12.10
CA LEU A 460 -121.02 -86.38 13.22
C LEU A 460 -119.65 -87.03 13.44
N ASP A 461 -119.56 -88.36 13.36
CA ASP A 461 -118.28 -89.09 13.45
C ASP A 461 -117.35 -88.74 12.28
N ASN A 462 -117.90 -88.55 11.07
CA ASN A 462 -117.15 -88.08 9.92
C ASN A 462 -116.62 -86.64 10.11
N LEU A 463 -117.45 -85.73 10.65
CA LEU A 463 -117.03 -84.35 10.97
C LEU A 463 -115.93 -84.31 12.04
N THR A 464 -116.07 -85.10 13.10
CA THR A 464 -115.04 -85.23 14.16
C THR A 464 -113.73 -85.74 13.58
N THR A 465 -113.79 -86.79 12.74
CA THR A 465 -112.61 -87.36 12.07
C THR A 465 -111.93 -86.37 11.11
N ALA A 466 -112.70 -85.50 10.46
CA ALA A 466 -112.15 -84.43 9.62
C ALA A 466 -111.44 -83.36 10.46
N LEU A 467 -112.00 -82.97 11.60
CA LEU A 467 -111.42 -81.97 12.50
C LEU A 467 -110.04 -82.41 13.02
N THR A 468 -109.92 -83.65 13.52
CA THR A 468 -108.66 -84.19 14.04
C THR A 468 -107.56 -84.28 12.97
N ARG A 469 -107.91 -84.46 11.68
CA ARG A 469 -106.94 -84.38 10.58
C ARG A 469 -106.42 -82.95 10.36
N VAL A 470 -107.28 -81.94 10.46
CA VAL A 470 -106.89 -80.53 10.33
C VAL A 470 -105.98 -80.13 11.49
N GLU A 471 -106.29 -80.53 12.72
CA GLU A 471 -105.45 -80.32 13.90
C GLU A 471 -104.05 -80.94 13.73
N GLY A 472 -103.97 -82.20 13.29
CA GLY A 472 -102.70 -82.88 13.03
C GLY A 472 -101.86 -82.22 11.92
N ALA A 473 -102.50 -81.77 10.83
CA ALA A 473 -101.83 -81.09 9.73
C ALA A 473 -101.32 -79.68 10.12
N LEU A 474 -102.04 -78.97 10.99
CA LEU A 474 -101.60 -77.69 11.54
C LEU A 474 -100.43 -77.86 12.51
N GLY A 475 -100.47 -78.88 13.38
CA GLY A 475 -99.36 -79.22 14.28
C GLY A 475 -98.04 -79.46 13.53
N GLN A 476 -98.07 -80.33 12.51
CA GLN A 476 -96.89 -80.61 11.67
C GLN A 476 -96.33 -79.36 10.96
N ARG A 477 -97.19 -78.43 10.52
CA ARG A 477 -96.76 -77.15 9.94
C ARG A 477 -96.07 -76.25 10.98
N ILE A 478 -96.58 -76.19 12.21
CA ILE A 478 -95.99 -75.41 13.29
C ILE A 478 -94.61 -75.97 13.68
N ASP A 479 -94.49 -77.28 13.86
CA ASP A 479 -93.20 -77.92 14.20
C ASP A 479 -92.16 -77.77 13.07
N THR A 480 -92.59 -77.82 11.81
CA THR A 480 -91.73 -77.56 10.65
C THR A 480 -91.23 -76.10 10.62
N GLN A 481 -92.12 -75.13 10.87
CA GLN A 481 -91.74 -73.71 10.93
C GLN A 481 -90.81 -73.41 12.12
N ARG A 482 -91.05 -74.04 13.28
CA ARG A 482 -90.20 -73.93 14.47
C ARG A 482 -88.79 -74.46 14.19
N SER A 483 -88.69 -75.64 13.59
CA SER A 483 -87.41 -76.25 13.19
C SER A 483 -86.61 -75.36 12.23
N ALA A 484 -87.28 -74.67 11.30
CA ALA A 484 -86.65 -73.71 10.39
C ALA A 484 -86.19 -72.42 11.11
N HIS A 485 -86.95 -71.94 12.09
CA HIS A 485 -86.59 -70.79 12.93
C HIS A 485 -85.35 -71.08 13.80
N ASP A 486 -85.28 -72.26 14.40
CA ASP A 486 -84.15 -72.67 15.24
C ASP A 486 -82.87 -72.83 14.41
N ALA A 487 -82.98 -73.36 13.18
CA ALA A 487 -81.87 -73.41 12.23
C ALA A 487 -81.37 -72.01 11.81
N LEU A 488 -82.29 -71.07 11.51
CA LEU A 488 -81.95 -69.67 11.23
C LEU A 488 -81.25 -69.00 12.43
N THR A 489 -81.71 -69.28 13.65
CA THR A 489 -81.11 -68.77 14.89
C THR A 489 -79.66 -69.24 15.04
N GLY A 490 -79.37 -70.51 14.76
CA GLY A 490 -78.00 -71.05 14.77
C GLY A 490 -77.08 -70.42 13.71
N VAL A 491 -77.59 -70.13 12.51
CA VAL A 491 -76.83 -69.41 11.46
C VAL A 491 -76.51 -67.99 11.91
N VAL A 492 -77.47 -67.26 12.49
CA VAL A 492 -77.25 -65.89 13.00
C VAL A 492 -76.20 -65.88 14.12
N GLN A 493 -76.26 -66.81 15.07
CA GLN A 493 -75.26 -66.94 16.14
C GLN A 493 -73.85 -67.23 15.58
N THR A 494 -73.74 -68.09 14.56
CA THR A 494 -72.47 -68.43 13.91
C THR A 494 -71.86 -67.23 13.18
N LEU A 495 -72.68 -66.45 12.47
CA LEU A 495 -72.26 -65.22 11.82
C LEU A 495 -71.84 -64.14 12.83
N LEU A 496 -72.57 -63.99 13.93
CA LEU A 496 -72.26 -63.03 14.99
C LEU A 496 -70.91 -63.34 15.67
N ALA A 497 -70.65 -64.62 15.98
CA ALA A 497 -69.36 -65.06 16.52
C ALA A 497 -68.21 -64.78 15.53
N THR A 498 -68.41 -65.09 14.24
CA THR A 498 -67.42 -64.83 13.17
C THR A 498 -67.15 -63.34 12.99
N ALA A 499 -68.17 -62.48 13.15
CA ALA A 499 -68.04 -61.04 13.09
C ALA A 499 -67.28 -60.48 14.30
N SER A 500 -67.56 -60.99 15.52
CA SER A 500 -66.84 -60.61 16.74
C SER A 500 -65.35 -60.95 16.62
N GLU A 501 -65.01 -62.19 16.26
CA GLU A 501 -63.62 -62.61 16.15
C GLU A 501 -62.85 -61.82 15.07
N ARG A 502 -63.56 -61.38 14.02
CA ARG A 502 -62.99 -60.48 13.01
C ARG A 502 -62.73 -59.08 13.59
N ALA A 503 -63.65 -58.53 14.38
CA ALA A 503 -63.47 -57.25 15.05
C ALA A 503 -62.28 -57.28 16.03
N ASP A 504 -62.16 -58.34 16.84
CA ASP A 504 -61.04 -58.54 17.77
C ASP A 504 -59.68 -58.55 17.04
N ARG A 505 -59.58 -59.31 15.94
CA ARG A 505 -58.37 -59.33 15.09
C ARG A 505 -58.08 -57.95 14.46
N GLN A 506 -59.11 -57.18 14.11
CA GLN A 506 -58.94 -55.81 13.59
C GLN A 506 -58.48 -54.83 14.68
N GLN A 507 -58.96 -54.97 15.92
CA GLN A 507 -58.50 -54.14 17.05
C GLN A 507 -57.01 -54.40 17.35
N VAL A 508 -56.58 -55.66 17.43
CA VAL A 508 -55.16 -56.01 17.64
C VAL A 508 -54.25 -55.42 16.55
N ALA A 509 -54.71 -55.36 15.29
CA ALA A 509 -53.98 -54.71 14.21
C ALA A 509 -53.89 -53.18 14.37
N ILE A 510 -54.97 -52.53 14.84
CA ILE A 510 -54.99 -51.09 15.15
C ILE A 510 -54.03 -50.77 16.30
N ASP A 511 -54.04 -51.57 17.37
CA ASP A 511 -53.18 -51.39 18.54
C ASP A 511 -51.70 -51.54 18.16
N THR A 512 -51.37 -52.54 17.33
CA THR A 512 -50.01 -52.77 16.80
C THR A 512 -49.53 -51.56 15.98
N LEU A 513 -50.36 -51.07 15.03
CA LEU A 513 -50.03 -49.89 14.23
C LEU A 513 -49.89 -48.61 15.06
N SER A 514 -50.65 -48.49 16.16
CA SER A 514 -50.54 -47.38 17.11
C SER A 514 -49.23 -47.43 17.90
N ALA A 515 -48.79 -48.62 18.31
CA ALA A 515 -47.49 -48.83 18.95
C ALA A 515 -46.32 -48.51 18.00
N ASP A 516 -46.36 -49.00 16.76
CA ASP A 516 -45.34 -48.72 15.73
C ASP A 516 -45.24 -47.24 15.40
N LYS A 517 -46.39 -46.56 15.22
CA LYS A 517 -46.48 -45.10 15.05
C LYS A 517 -45.78 -44.37 16.21
N THR A 518 -46.04 -44.80 17.45
CA THR A 518 -45.46 -44.18 18.66
C THR A 518 -43.95 -44.40 18.75
N ALA A 519 -43.47 -45.61 18.42
CA ALA A 519 -42.05 -45.92 18.38
C ALA A 519 -41.31 -45.10 17.31
N LEU A 520 -41.90 -44.95 16.12
CA LEU A 520 -41.32 -44.20 15.00
C LEU A 520 -41.31 -42.68 15.29
N VAL A 521 -42.36 -42.14 15.90
CA VAL A 521 -42.38 -40.73 16.37
C VAL A 521 -41.27 -40.48 17.39
N ARG A 522 -41.06 -41.37 18.37
CA ARG A 522 -39.94 -41.26 19.32
C ARG A 522 -38.58 -41.28 18.61
N GLN A 523 -38.37 -42.24 17.69
CA GLN A 523 -37.11 -42.37 16.96
C GLN A 523 -36.80 -41.12 16.11
N VAL A 524 -37.80 -40.56 15.43
CA VAL A 524 -37.65 -39.30 14.67
C VAL A 524 -37.34 -38.13 15.60
N GLY A 525 -38.05 -38.02 16.75
CA GLY A 525 -37.78 -37.00 17.77
C GLY A 525 -36.35 -37.05 18.32
N GLU A 526 -35.82 -38.23 18.62
CA GLU A 526 -34.44 -38.42 19.09
C GLU A 526 -33.39 -38.02 18.03
N GLN A 527 -33.64 -38.30 16.75
CA GLN A 527 -32.73 -37.89 15.66
C GLN A 527 -32.78 -36.38 15.42
N LEU A 528 -33.98 -35.78 15.42
CA LEU A 528 -34.14 -34.33 15.34
C LEU A 528 -33.48 -33.60 16.52
N GLY A 529 -33.58 -34.14 17.74
CA GLY A 529 -32.89 -33.61 18.92
C GLY A 529 -31.35 -33.63 18.78
N LYS A 530 -30.80 -34.73 18.27
CA LYS A 530 -29.36 -34.85 17.98
C LYS A 530 -28.90 -33.87 16.89
N LEU A 531 -29.67 -33.72 15.82
CA LEU A 531 -29.40 -32.76 14.75
C LEU A 531 -29.45 -31.31 15.26
N ALA A 532 -30.47 -30.94 16.02
CA ALA A 532 -30.61 -29.60 16.62
C ALA A 532 -29.45 -29.27 17.57
N TRP A 533 -28.98 -30.24 18.37
CA TRP A 533 -27.81 -30.05 19.23
C TRP A 533 -26.50 -29.92 18.42
N GLY A 534 -26.35 -30.70 17.35
CA GLY A 534 -25.23 -30.59 16.41
C GLY A 534 -25.16 -29.23 15.72
N ILE A 535 -26.29 -28.75 15.18
CA ILE A 535 -26.42 -27.41 14.59
C ILE A 535 -26.03 -26.33 15.60
N LYS A 536 -26.62 -26.36 16.81
CA LYS A 536 -26.35 -25.36 17.87
C LYS A 536 -24.88 -25.37 18.35
N THR A 537 -24.19 -26.49 18.19
CA THR A 537 -22.75 -26.61 18.49
C THR A 537 -21.90 -26.06 17.35
N ALA A 538 -22.29 -26.32 16.08
CA ALA A 538 -21.65 -25.73 14.90
C ALA A 538 -21.81 -24.21 14.83
N GLU A 539 -22.99 -23.66 15.16
CA GLU A 539 -23.25 -22.21 15.25
C GLU A 539 -22.30 -21.54 16.25
N LYS A 540 -22.09 -22.13 17.43
CA LYS A 540 -21.14 -21.62 18.43
C LYS A 540 -19.70 -21.66 17.94
N ALA A 541 -19.31 -22.72 17.21
CA ALA A 541 -17.99 -22.81 16.61
C ALA A 541 -17.78 -21.74 15.54
N GLN A 542 -18.78 -21.50 14.68
CA GLN A 542 -18.79 -20.45 13.66
C GLN A 542 -18.70 -19.05 14.30
N GLN A 543 -19.50 -18.75 15.33
CA GLN A 543 -19.44 -17.49 16.07
C GLN A 543 -18.07 -17.26 16.70
N SER A 544 -17.45 -18.31 17.26
CA SER A 544 -16.11 -18.24 17.85
C SER A 544 -15.04 -17.98 16.79
N ALA A 545 -15.11 -18.64 15.62
CA ALA A 545 -14.20 -18.41 14.51
C ALA A 545 -14.38 -16.99 13.92
N GLN A 546 -15.62 -16.52 13.77
CA GLN A 546 -15.93 -15.15 13.32
C GLN A 546 -15.27 -14.11 14.24
N ALA A 547 -15.41 -14.25 15.56
CA ALA A 547 -14.80 -13.34 16.52
C ALA A 547 -13.26 -13.37 16.49
N GLN A 548 -12.65 -14.52 16.18
CA GLN A 548 -11.20 -14.64 15.95
C GLN A 548 -10.77 -13.94 14.64
N PHE A 549 -11.54 -14.07 13.56
CA PHE A 549 -11.31 -13.31 12.31
C PHE A 549 -11.43 -11.80 12.53
N ASP A 550 -12.47 -11.33 13.20
CA ASP A 550 -12.67 -9.89 13.48
C ASP A 550 -11.54 -9.33 14.37
N SER A 551 -11.04 -10.12 15.33
CA SER A 551 -9.86 -9.79 16.14
C SER A 551 -8.58 -9.72 15.29
N GLY A 552 -8.38 -10.69 14.40
CA GLY A 552 -7.27 -10.72 13.45
C GLY A 552 -7.27 -9.51 12.51
N ILE A 553 -8.43 -9.17 11.93
CA ILE A 553 -8.61 -7.99 11.06
C ILE A 553 -8.28 -6.70 11.82
N LYS A 554 -8.74 -6.55 13.07
CA LYS A 554 -8.39 -5.40 13.93
C LYS A 554 -6.88 -5.32 14.21
N SER A 555 -6.23 -6.45 14.48
CA SER A 555 -4.77 -6.51 14.72
C SER A 555 -3.95 -6.22 13.45
N VAL A 556 -4.44 -6.61 12.27
CA VAL A 556 -3.83 -6.22 10.99
C VAL A 556 -4.04 -4.73 10.72
N GLY A 557 -5.24 -4.20 10.98
CA GLY A 557 -5.55 -2.78 10.82
C GLY A 557 -4.64 -1.86 11.66
N THR A 558 -4.42 -2.17 12.93
CA THR A 558 -3.51 -1.38 13.78
C THR A 558 -2.05 -1.47 13.35
N LYS A 559 -1.61 -2.64 12.84
CA LYS A 559 -0.26 -2.80 12.27
C LYS A 559 -0.09 -2.01 10.97
N VAL A 560 -1.09 -2.02 10.09
CA VAL A 560 -1.09 -1.24 8.84
C VAL A 560 -1.04 0.26 9.13
N GLU A 561 -1.79 0.75 10.12
CA GLU A 561 -1.75 2.15 10.53
C GLU A 561 -0.39 2.55 11.14
N ALA A 562 0.23 1.70 11.96
CA ALA A 562 1.59 1.93 12.47
C ALA A 562 2.65 1.96 11.35
N VAL A 563 2.51 1.10 10.33
CA VAL A 563 3.34 1.14 9.12
C VAL A 563 3.09 2.43 8.32
N ARG A 564 1.84 2.90 8.23
CA ARG A 564 1.51 4.16 7.56
C ARG A 564 2.17 5.36 8.26
N GLN A 565 2.14 5.39 9.59
CA GLN A 565 2.74 6.46 10.39
C GLN A 565 4.27 6.49 10.28
N THR A 566 4.93 5.33 10.33
CA THR A 566 6.39 5.26 10.11
C THR A 566 6.80 5.60 8.67
N LEU A 567 5.97 5.29 7.66
CA LEU A 567 6.21 5.73 6.28
C LEU A 567 6.11 7.26 6.13
N GLU A 568 5.13 7.87 6.79
CA GLU A 568 4.90 9.31 6.83
C GLU A 568 6.05 10.06 7.56
N GLU A 569 6.60 9.48 8.63
CA GLU A 569 7.80 10.00 9.31
C GLU A 569 9.05 9.88 8.44
N HIS A 570 9.26 8.73 7.78
CA HIS A 570 10.35 8.55 6.83
C HIS A 570 10.26 9.53 5.63
N ALA A 571 9.06 9.80 5.10
CA ALA A 571 8.87 10.77 4.02
C ALA A 571 9.24 12.20 4.44
N LYS A 572 8.92 12.59 5.68
CA LYS A 572 9.35 13.88 6.27
C LYS A 572 10.86 13.94 6.43
N ALA A 573 11.48 12.91 7.00
CA ALA A 573 12.93 12.83 7.15
C ALA A 573 13.67 12.89 5.79
N LEU A 574 13.14 12.24 4.76
CA LEU A 574 13.69 12.30 3.39
C LEU A 574 13.59 13.71 2.79
N THR A 575 12.49 14.42 3.07
CA THR A 575 12.28 15.81 2.61
C THR A 575 13.24 16.78 3.31
N THR A 576 13.48 16.61 4.61
CA THR A 576 14.51 17.35 5.36
C THR A 576 15.89 17.06 4.79
N GLY A 577 16.27 15.79 4.63
CA GLY A 577 17.57 15.40 4.09
C GLY A 577 17.83 15.91 2.66
N ALA A 578 16.80 15.98 1.82
CA ALA A 578 16.91 16.63 0.50
C ALA A 578 17.15 18.14 0.60
N THR A 579 16.52 18.81 1.58
CA THR A 579 16.70 20.24 1.87
C THR A 579 18.11 20.52 2.40
N ASP A 580 18.60 19.70 3.33
CA ASP A 580 19.97 19.78 3.86
C ASP A 580 21.01 19.51 2.77
N THR A 581 20.75 18.57 1.86
CA THR A 581 21.63 18.28 0.71
C THR A 581 21.69 19.47 -0.25
N ALA A 582 20.56 20.13 -0.54
CA ALA A 582 20.54 21.35 -1.34
C ALA A 582 21.30 22.51 -0.66
N ALA A 583 21.12 22.69 0.66
CA ALA A 583 21.86 23.68 1.44
C ALA A 583 23.37 23.40 1.48
N LEU A 584 23.78 22.13 1.52
CA LEU A 584 25.18 21.71 1.42
C LEU A 584 25.76 21.98 0.01
N SER A 585 25.00 21.75 -1.06
CA SER A 585 25.41 22.11 -2.43
C SER A 585 25.69 23.61 -2.52
N THR A 586 24.73 24.46 -2.16
CA THR A 586 24.91 25.93 -2.20
C THR A 586 26.12 26.39 -1.38
N ARG A 587 26.38 25.78 -0.22
CA ARG A 587 27.56 26.09 0.60
C ARG A 587 28.87 25.64 -0.04
N LEU A 588 28.88 24.53 -0.77
CA LEU A 588 30.03 24.06 -1.54
C LEU A 588 30.28 24.99 -2.75
N ASP A 589 29.22 25.42 -3.44
CA ASP A 589 29.30 26.35 -4.57
C ASP A 589 29.84 27.72 -4.12
N THR A 590 29.38 28.26 -2.98
CA THR A 590 29.97 29.47 -2.37
C THR A 590 31.45 29.25 -2.01
N ALA A 591 31.79 28.14 -1.33
CA ALA A 591 33.17 27.88 -0.91
C ALA A 591 34.15 27.70 -2.08
N ASN A 592 33.69 27.12 -3.20
CA ASN A 592 34.45 27.05 -4.45
C ASN A 592 34.65 28.46 -5.04
N SER A 593 33.60 29.29 -5.10
CA SER A 593 33.71 30.67 -5.59
C SER A 593 34.64 31.53 -4.74
N ASP A 594 34.65 31.36 -3.42
CA ASP A 594 35.57 32.05 -2.50
C ASP A 594 37.02 31.56 -2.71
N LEU A 595 37.21 30.26 -2.96
CA LEU A 595 38.51 29.66 -3.26
C LEU A 595 39.07 30.15 -4.60
N ASP A 596 38.26 30.21 -5.65
CA ASP A 596 38.66 30.73 -6.97
C ASP A 596 39.03 32.22 -6.90
N ALA A 597 38.30 33.01 -6.11
CA ALA A 597 38.64 34.42 -5.84
C ALA A 597 39.96 34.55 -5.07
N ALA A 598 40.21 33.69 -4.07
CA ALA A 598 41.46 33.66 -3.33
C ALA A 598 42.65 33.24 -4.21
N ILE A 599 42.48 32.24 -5.07
CA ILE A 599 43.50 31.78 -6.04
C ILE A 599 43.81 32.91 -7.04
N THR A 600 42.79 33.60 -7.57
CA THR A 600 42.94 34.73 -8.49
C THR A 600 43.70 35.89 -7.84
N THR A 601 43.42 36.17 -6.56
CA THR A 601 44.13 37.19 -5.77
C THR A 601 45.60 36.79 -5.57
N ALA A 602 45.86 35.58 -5.09
CA ALA A 602 47.22 35.08 -4.86
C ALA A 602 48.07 35.02 -6.14
N ALA A 603 47.46 34.67 -7.28
CA ALA A 603 48.11 34.72 -8.59
C ALA A 603 48.50 36.16 -8.99
N SER A 604 47.64 37.13 -8.68
CA SER A 604 47.88 38.56 -8.94
C SER A 604 49.01 39.10 -8.05
N ASP A 605 48.99 38.80 -6.75
CA ASP A 605 50.05 39.17 -5.79
C ASP A 605 51.40 38.56 -6.17
N ARG A 606 51.42 37.28 -6.58
CA ARG A 606 52.62 36.61 -7.09
C ARG A 606 53.19 37.33 -8.31
N ASN A 607 52.34 37.75 -9.25
CA ASN A 607 52.78 38.47 -10.45
C ASN A 607 53.34 39.85 -10.09
N ALA A 608 52.70 40.57 -9.15
CA ALA A 608 53.19 41.85 -8.64
C ALA A 608 54.52 41.72 -7.87
N LEU A 609 54.71 40.62 -7.12
CA LEU A 609 55.98 40.30 -6.47
C LEU A 609 57.09 39.97 -7.49
N SER A 610 56.79 39.22 -8.55
CA SER A 610 57.75 38.97 -9.64
C SER A 610 58.23 40.28 -10.25
N ALA A 611 57.31 41.14 -10.70
CA ALA A 611 57.66 42.42 -11.32
C ALA A 611 58.47 43.35 -10.38
N ARG A 612 58.28 43.23 -9.06
CA ARG A 612 59.10 43.94 -8.06
C ARG A 612 60.50 43.34 -7.94
N ILE A 613 60.65 42.01 -7.95
CA ILE A 613 61.94 41.33 -7.96
C ILE A 613 62.72 41.68 -9.23
N ASP A 614 62.07 41.62 -10.40
CA ASP A 614 62.64 41.98 -11.70
C ASP A 614 63.14 43.44 -11.69
N GLY A 615 62.32 44.36 -11.19
CA GLY A 615 62.70 45.77 -11.02
C GLY A 615 63.83 46.00 -10.00
N GLN A 616 63.91 45.20 -8.93
CA GLN A 616 65.01 45.25 -7.97
C GLN A 616 66.32 44.71 -8.56
N GLN A 617 66.26 43.67 -9.40
CA GLN A 617 67.43 43.16 -10.12
C GLN A 617 68.01 44.23 -11.06
N VAL A 618 67.17 44.86 -11.90
CA VAL A 618 67.61 45.95 -12.78
C VAL A 618 68.22 47.13 -12.01
N ALA A 619 67.68 47.45 -10.83
CA ALA A 619 68.26 48.48 -9.96
C ALA A 619 69.63 48.06 -9.37
N LEU A 620 69.79 46.79 -8.98
CA LEU A 620 71.05 46.23 -8.47
C LEU A 620 72.12 46.17 -9.57
N ASP A 621 71.77 45.73 -10.77
CA ASP A 621 72.66 45.68 -11.94
C ASP A 621 73.17 47.07 -12.29
N LYS A 622 72.29 48.08 -12.27
CA LYS A 622 72.68 49.48 -12.44
C LYS A 622 73.65 49.95 -11.35
N VAL A 623 73.34 49.71 -10.07
CA VAL A 623 74.23 50.11 -8.96
C VAL A 623 75.60 49.43 -9.08
N SER A 624 75.65 48.17 -9.54
CA SER A 624 76.90 47.46 -9.81
C SER A 624 77.70 48.12 -10.94
N SER A 625 77.04 48.50 -12.04
CA SER A 625 77.65 49.23 -13.17
C SER A 625 78.15 50.62 -12.77
N ASP A 626 77.34 51.40 -12.06
CA ASP A 626 77.68 52.75 -11.61
C ASP A 626 78.88 52.72 -10.64
N LEU A 627 78.87 51.79 -9.67
CA LEU A 627 79.98 51.58 -8.73
C LEU A 627 81.26 51.12 -9.44
N LYS A 628 81.15 50.22 -10.42
CA LYS A 628 82.28 49.81 -11.26
C LYS A 628 82.89 51.01 -12.00
N GLY A 629 82.06 51.86 -12.60
CA GLY A 629 82.51 53.09 -13.27
C GLY A 629 83.28 54.02 -12.32
N THR A 630 82.74 54.27 -11.12
CA THR A 630 83.41 55.08 -10.09
C THR A 630 84.75 54.48 -9.65
N ILE A 631 84.83 53.16 -9.48
CA ILE A 631 86.08 52.46 -9.12
C ILE A 631 87.11 52.58 -10.26
N ASP A 632 86.70 52.40 -11.52
CA ASP A 632 87.58 52.53 -12.68
C ASP A 632 88.09 53.99 -12.84
N GLU A 633 87.29 55.01 -12.51
CA GLU A 633 87.70 56.42 -12.46
C GLU A 633 88.64 56.75 -11.30
N HIS A 634 88.33 56.30 -10.08
CA HIS A 634 89.21 56.47 -8.92
C HIS A 634 90.57 55.78 -9.13
N THR A 635 90.57 54.61 -9.79
CA THR A 635 91.80 53.88 -10.13
C THR A 635 92.66 54.66 -11.13
N LYS A 636 92.06 55.28 -12.15
CA LYS A 636 92.77 56.20 -13.07
C LYS A 636 93.36 57.39 -12.32
N ALA A 637 92.57 58.05 -11.48
CA ALA A 637 93.00 59.23 -10.72
C ALA A 637 94.18 58.91 -9.77
N LEU A 638 94.11 57.78 -9.05
CA LEU A 638 95.21 57.29 -8.21
C LEU A 638 96.47 56.96 -9.01
N THR A 639 96.32 56.38 -10.21
CA THR A 639 97.44 56.06 -11.12
C THR A 639 98.11 57.33 -11.62
N THR A 640 97.34 58.33 -12.07
CA THR A 640 97.87 59.65 -12.47
C THR A 640 98.61 60.32 -11.30
N GLY A 641 97.99 60.39 -10.13
CA GLY A 641 98.61 60.98 -8.94
C GLY A 641 99.82 60.20 -8.41
N ALA A 642 99.98 58.91 -8.75
CA ALA A 642 101.22 58.16 -8.49
C ALA A 642 102.33 58.55 -9.49
N ASN A 643 102.01 58.64 -10.78
CA ASN A 643 102.95 59.05 -11.83
C ASN A 643 103.44 60.50 -11.62
N GLU A 644 102.56 61.42 -11.22
CA GLU A 644 102.91 62.80 -10.88
C GLU A 644 103.87 62.87 -9.69
N ARG A 645 103.64 62.07 -8.63
CA ARG A 645 104.56 61.99 -7.48
C ARG A 645 105.91 61.40 -7.85
N ALA A 646 105.97 60.41 -8.73
CA ALA A 646 107.23 59.88 -9.24
C ALA A 646 108.00 60.95 -10.03
N ALA A 647 107.35 61.65 -10.95
CA ALA A 647 107.95 62.75 -11.72
C ALA A 647 108.40 63.93 -10.85
N LEU A 648 107.66 64.24 -9.78
CA LEU A 648 108.07 65.23 -8.78
C LEU A 648 109.29 64.78 -7.98
N SER A 649 109.38 63.50 -7.57
CA SER A 649 110.57 62.94 -6.92
C SER A 649 111.80 63.13 -7.79
N THR A 650 111.76 62.68 -9.06
CA THR A 650 112.88 62.83 -10.00
C THR A 650 113.30 64.29 -10.21
N ARG A 651 112.35 65.24 -10.15
CA ARG A 651 112.66 66.68 -10.16
C ARG A 651 113.33 67.17 -8.87
N VAL A 652 112.94 66.66 -7.71
CA VAL A 652 113.59 66.97 -6.43
C VAL A 652 115.01 66.40 -6.40
N ASP A 653 115.21 65.15 -6.85
CA ASP A 653 116.52 64.50 -6.93
C ASP A 653 117.49 65.28 -7.85
N GLY A 654 116.98 65.76 -9.00
CA GLY A 654 117.73 66.63 -9.91
C GLY A 654 118.04 68.02 -9.36
N LEU A 655 117.13 68.60 -8.56
CA LEU A 655 117.36 69.87 -7.85
C LEU A 655 118.40 69.71 -6.72
N GLN A 656 118.35 68.61 -5.97
CA GLN A 656 119.36 68.29 -4.95
C GLN A 656 120.75 68.16 -5.58
N THR A 657 120.87 67.37 -6.64
CA THR A 657 122.12 67.23 -7.42
C THR A 657 122.65 68.57 -7.93
N SER A 658 121.76 69.48 -8.32
CA SER A 658 122.12 70.84 -8.76
C SER A 658 122.59 71.73 -7.60
N LEU A 659 121.95 71.61 -6.43
CA LEU A 659 122.31 72.34 -5.21
C LEU A 659 123.68 71.87 -4.67
N ASP A 660 123.94 70.57 -4.65
CA ASP A 660 125.21 69.98 -4.22
C ASP A 660 126.36 70.47 -5.11
N LYS A 661 126.13 70.56 -6.42
CA LYS A 661 127.10 71.17 -7.35
C LYS A 661 127.33 72.65 -7.03
N VAL A 662 126.28 73.45 -6.82
CA VAL A 662 126.43 74.88 -6.47
C VAL A 662 127.20 75.04 -5.15
N GLY A 663 127.00 74.15 -4.17
CA GLY A 663 127.80 74.10 -2.95
C GLY A 663 129.28 73.81 -3.20
N SER A 664 129.59 72.88 -4.12
CA SER A 664 130.96 72.58 -4.55
C SER A 664 131.61 73.77 -5.28
N ASP A 665 130.91 74.40 -6.21
CA ASP A 665 131.39 75.56 -6.98
C ASP A 665 131.62 76.78 -6.06
N LEU A 666 130.77 76.99 -5.05
CA LEU A 666 130.96 78.00 -3.99
C LEU A 666 132.20 77.70 -3.13
N ASN A 667 132.39 76.45 -2.72
CA ASN A 667 133.57 76.04 -1.92
C ASN A 667 134.87 76.20 -2.71
N GLY A 668 134.90 75.81 -3.99
CA GLY A 668 136.04 76.05 -4.88
C GLY A 668 136.31 77.54 -5.11
N THR A 669 135.27 78.37 -5.16
CA THR A 669 135.41 79.84 -5.23
C THR A 669 135.98 80.41 -3.94
N ARG A 670 135.57 79.90 -2.77
CA ARG A 670 136.12 80.29 -1.47
C ARG A 670 137.62 79.98 -1.36
N VAL A 671 138.04 78.76 -1.69
CA VAL A 671 139.46 78.36 -1.66
C VAL A 671 140.32 79.25 -2.56
N ARG A 672 139.79 79.72 -3.69
CA ARG A 672 140.46 80.70 -4.55
C ARG A 672 140.55 82.09 -3.91
N LEU A 673 139.54 82.52 -3.15
CA LEU A 673 139.58 83.78 -2.41
C LEU A 673 140.62 83.73 -1.28
N ASP A 674 140.59 82.67 -0.46
CA ASP A 674 141.56 82.45 0.62
C ASP A 674 143.02 82.45 0.08
N ALA A 675 143.23 81.92 -1.13
CA ALA A 675 144.52 81.95 -1.83
C ALA A 675 144.88 83.34 -2.41
N HIS A 676 143.90 84.14 -2.83
CA HIS A 676 144.13 85.53 -3.26
C HIS A 676 144.53 86.42 -2.06
N ASP A 677 143.87 86.27 -0.91
CA ASP A 677 144.21 87.01 0.31
C ASP A 677 145.64 86.66 0.77
N THR A 678 146.01 85.38 0.75
CA THR A 678 147.38 84.92 1.04
C THR A 678 148.42 85.54 0.08
N ALA A 679 148.07 85.72 -1.20
CA ALA A 679 148.94 86.38 -2.17
C ALA A 679 149.05 87.90 -1.94
N LEU A 680 147.98 88.55 -1.45
CA LEU A 680 147.99 89.97 -1.08
C LEU A 680 148.83 90.23 0.18
N ASP A 681 148.75 89.38 1.20
CA ASP A 681 149.63 89.45 2.40
C ASP A 681 151.11 89.29 2.03
N THR A 682 151.40 88.41 1.07
CA THR A 682 152.76 88.24 0.53
C THR A 682 153.22 89.51 -0.19
N LEU A 683 152.39 90.07 -1.08
CA LEU A 683 152.70 91.30 -1.82
C LEU A 683 152.87 92.52 -0.90
N ALA A 684 152.08 92.62 0.17
CA ALA A 684 152.21 93.66 1.19
C ALA A 684 153.52 93.53 1.98
N SER A 685 153.95 92.31 2.26
CA SER A 685 155.24 92.01 2.91
C SER A 685 156.42 92.41 2.02
N ASP A 686 156.38 92.06 0.73
CA ASP A 686 157.39 92.47 -0.27
C ASP A 686 157.45 94.00 -0.42
N LEU A 687 156.30 94.68 -0.43
CA LEU A 687 156.24 96.14 -0.50
C LEU A 687 156.86 96.80 0.74
N HIS A 688 156.63 96.26 1.94
CA HIS A 688 157.25 96.72 3.17
C HIS A 688 158.78 96.48 3.20
N ALA A 689 159.22 95.32 2.71
CA ALA A 689 160.64 95.02 2.52
C ALA A 689 161.31 95.93 1.47
N SER A 690 160.56 96.36 0.44
CA SER A 690 161.06 97.36 -0.52
C SER A 690 161.09 98.78 0.08
N GLY A 691 160.12 99.15 0.93
CA GLY A 691 160.10 100.45 1.62
C GLY A 691 161.31 100.63 2.55
N THR A 692 161.55 99.66 3.44
CA THR A 692 162.71 99.68 4.35
C THR A 692 164.07 99.71 3.62
N ARG A 693 164.15 99.18 2.38
CA ARG A 693 165.33 99.33 1.51
C ARG A 693 165.48 100.74 0.95
N VAL A 694 164.40 101.47 0.68
CA VAL A 694 164.44 102.88 0.26
C VAL A 694 164.87 103.76 1.43
N ASP A 695 164.34 103.55 2.64
CA ASP A 695 164.74 104.29 3.85
C ASP A 695 166.26 104.18 4.13
N GLY A 696 166.84 103.00 3.88
CA GLY A 696 168.28 102.76 3.97
C GLY A 696 169.10 103.44 2.86
N ILE A 697 168.52 103.63 1.67
CA ILE A 697 169.15 104.38 0.57
C ILE A 697 169.15 105.88 0.87
N ASP A 698 168.05 106.45 1.35
CA ASP A 698 167.98 107.87 1.75
C ASP A 698 168.93 108.17 2.91
N SER A 699 168.99 107.30 3.92
CA SER A 699 169.98 107.38 5.01
C SER A 699 171.44 107.39 4.49
N SER A 700 171.70 106.64 3.42
CA SER A 700 173.02 106.59 2.76
C SER A 700 173.29 107.86 1.93
N LEU A 701 172.27 108.41 1.27
CA LEU A 701 172.37 109.66 0.50
C LEU A 701 172.59 110.88 1.39
N ASP A 702 171.97 110.93 2.57
CA ASP A 702 172.19 111.99 3.56
C ASP A 702 173.63 111.94 4.11
N THR A 703 174.14 110.74 4.43
CA THR A 703 175.55 110.53 4.82
C THR A 703 176.53 110.99 3.72
N LEU A 704 176.18 110.76 2.45
CA LEU A 704 176.92 111.26 1.29
C LEU A 704 176.86 112.79 1.17
N ARG A 705 175.69 113.40 1.41
CA ARG A 705 175.48 114.86 1.37
C ARG A 705 176.34 115.58 2.40
N ASP A 706 176.39 115.08 3.63
CA ASP A 706 177.23 115.65 4.69
C ASP A 706 178.73 115.49 4.38
N SER A 707 179.12 114.35 3.81
CA SER A 707 180.50 114.13 3.34
C SER A 707 180.92 115.14 2.27
N VAL A 708 180.03 115.48 1.33
CA VAL A 708 180.26 116.52 0.31
C VAL A 708 180.33 117.92 0.93
N GLN A 709 179.46 118.26 1.89
CA GLN A 709 179.54 119.53 2.62
C GLN A 709 180.89 119.69 3.35
N LEU A 710 181.39 118.62 3.98
CA LEU A 710 182.68 118.63 4.68
C LEU A 710 183.86 118.87 3.72
N VAL A 711 183.83 118.28 2.52
CA VAL A 711 184.83 118.54 1.47
C VAL A 711 184.77 120.00 1.00
N THR A 712 183.57 120.53 0.76
CA THR A 712 183.38 121.94 0.35
C THR A 712 183.93 122.92 1.38
N ARG A 713 183.74 122.65 2.68
CA ARG A 713 184.33 123.46 3.77
C ARG A 713 185.86 123.39 3.79
N LYS A 714 186.45 122.20 3.58
CA LYS A 714 187.92 122.04 3.48
C LYS A 714 188.48 122.80 2.27
N GLU A 715 187.80 122.77 1.13
CA GLU A 715 188.21 123.50 -0.08
C GLU A 715 188.22 125.02 0.15
N ALA A 716 187.20 125.57 0.82
CA ALA A 716 187.13 126.99 1.16
C ALA A 716 188.28 127.43 2.09
N ILE A 717 188.64 126.60 3.08
CA ILE A 717 189.78 126.86 3.99
C ILE A 717 191.10 126.85 3.21
N LEU A 718 191.32 125.87 2.33
CA LEU A 718 192.51 125.81 1.48
C LEU A 718 192.60 127.03 0.54
N ARG A 719 191.48 127.45 -0.06
CA ARG A 719 191.42 128.69 -0.88
C ARG A 719 191.81 129.94 -0.09
N ALA A 720 191.38 130.05 1.17
CA ALA A 720 191.78 131.16 2.04
C ALA A 720 193.27 131.13 2.40
N GLN A 721 193.84 129.95 2.69
CA GLN A 721 195.27 129.77 2.97
C GLN A 721 196.15 130.15 1.78
N VAL A 722 195.77 129.75 0.55
CA VAL A 722 196.46 130.15 -0.69
C VAL A 722 196.41 131.67 -0.90
N GLY A 723 195.30 132.32 -0.52
CA GLY A 723 195.17 133.78 -0.56
C GLY A 723 196.20 134.50 0.32
N ILE A 724 196.42 134.03 1.55
CA ILE A 724 197.41 134.61 2.49
C ILE A 724 198.82 134.51 1.90
N VAL A 725 199.23 133.31 1.47
CA VAL A 725 200.56 133.07 0.89
C VAL A 725 200.80 133.90 -0.38
N SER A 726 199.75 134.19 -1.15
CA SER A 726 199.85 135.06 -2.33
C SER A 726 200.07 136.54 -1.98
N GLU A 727 199.71 136.99 -0.78
CA GLU A 727 199.89 138.38 -0.34
C GLU A 727 201.27 138.56 0.32
N ASP A 728 201.71 137.59 1.14
CA ASP A 728 203.08 137.53 1.69
C ASP A 728 204.15 137.61 0.58
N LEU A 729 203.91 136.93 -0.54
CA LEU A 729 204.78 136.94 -1.72
C LEU A 729 204.89 138.31 -2.41
N LYS A 730 203.84 139.15 -2.36
CA LYS A 730 203.89 140.52 -2.89
C LYS A 730 204.71 141.43 -1.98
N ASP A 731 204.50 141.35 -0.67
CA ASP A 731 205.17 142.21 0.30
C ASP A 731 206.69 141.94 0.34
N LEU A 732 207.07 140.65 0.30
CA LEU A 732 208.47 140.24 0.17
C LEU A 732 209.13 140.84 -1.08
N LYS A 733 208.41 140.90 -2.22
CA LYS A 733 208.92 141.45 -3.47
C LYS A 733 209.20 142.97 -3.37
N GLY A 734 208.24 143.75 -2.86
CA GLY A 734 208.40 145.23 -2.78
C GLY A 734 209.57 145.67 -1.87
N ARG A 735 209.92 144.84 -0.89
CA ARG A 735 211.07 145.05 0.00
C ARG A 735 212.43 144.79 -0.68
N VAL A 736 212.47 144.00 -1.75
CA VAL A 736 213.70 143.79 -2.55
C VAL A 736 213.93 144.96 -3.51
N GLU A 737 212.89 145.43 -4.18
CA GLU A 737 212.97 146.48 -5.21
C GLU A 737 213.40 147.84 -4.63
N SER A 738 212.99 148.14 -3.39
CA SER A 738 213.38 149.36 -2.67
C SER A 738 214.85 149.37 -2.22
N GLY A 739 215.45 148.21 -1.92
CA GLY A 739 216.84 148.11 -1.45
C GLY A 739 217.91 148.37 -2.53
N GLY A 740 217.61 148.06 -3.80
CA GLY A 740 218.59 148.19 -4.90
C GLY A 740 218.79 149.62 -5.41
N SER A 741 217.80 150.51 -5.24
CA SER A 741 217.72 151.76 -6.01
C SER A 741 218.66 152.87 -5.53
N SER A 742 219.06 152.88 -4.26
CA SER A 742 219.87 153.98 -3.68
C SER A 742 221.38 153.84 -3.93
N LEU A 743 221.88 152.65 -4.29
CA LEU A 743 223.29 152.43 -4.62
C LEU A 743 223.68 153.02 -5.99
N TRP A 744 222.75 153.04 -6.95
CA TRP A 744 223.04 153.39 -8.36
C TRP A 744 223.26 154.89 -8.60
N GLN A 745 222.61 155.78 -7.85
CA GLN A 745 222.71 157.24 -8.06
C GLN A 745 224.09 157.86 -7.74
N ARG A 746 225.07 157.08 -7.28
CA ARG A 746 226.45 157.54 -7.02
C ARG A 746 227.43 157.38 -8.19
N VAL A 747 227.05 156.73 -9.29
CA VAL A 747 227.99 156.38 -10.38
C VAL A 747 227.75 157.19 -11.66
N GLU A 748 226.49 157.40 -12.05
CA GLU A 748 226.17 157.71 -13.44
C GLU A 748 226.09 159.22 -13.74
N ARG A 749 227.26 159.83 -14.00
CA ARG A 749 227.41 161.18 -14.59
C ARG A 749 228.26 161.18 -15.88
N VAL A 750 228.42 160.03 -16.54
CA VAL A 750 229.37 159.85 -17.66
C VAL A 750 228.85 158.87 -18.74
N VAL A 751 228.42 159.42 -19.90
CA VAL A 751 228.29 158.75 -21.23
C VAL A 751 227.09 157.78 -21.43
N CYS A 752 226.76 157.39 -22.69
CA CYS A 752 225.38 157.14 -23.18
C CYS A 752 225.16 155.97 -24.19
N GLU A 753 223.88 155.65 -24.46
CA GLU A 753 223.21 155.23 -25.75
C GLU A 753 222.94 153.74 -26.23
N THR A 754 221.64 153.36 -26.27
CA THR A 754 220.88 152.54 -27.32
C THR A 754 220.71 150.96 -27.18
N PRO A 755 219.88 150.19 -28.00
CA PRO A 755 218.55 149.65 -27.55
C PRO A 755 218.00 148.23 -28.06
N ARG A 756 216.71 147.87 -27.76
CA ARG A 756 215.71 146.92 -28.47
C ARG A 756 215.70 145.36 -28.22
N ASP A 757 214.69 144.47 -28.49
CA ASP A 757 213.19 144.32 -28.85
C ASP A 757 212.80 142.76 -28.79
N VAL A 758 211.64 142.02 -28.98
CA VAL A 758 210.14 142.12 -29.28
C VAL A 758 209.35 140.76 -28.91
N ALA A 759 207.97 140.74 -28.93
CA ALA A 759 206.97 139.65 -29.31
C ALA A 759 206.68 138.36 -28.43
N ASP A 760 205.75 137.41 -28.77
CA ASP A 760 204.23 137.39 -28.87
C ASP A 760 203.57 135.93 -28.82
N PRO A 761 202.25 135.67 -28.51
CA PRO A 761 201.62 134.32 -28.22
C PRO A 761 200.24 133.92 -28.91
N ARG A 762 199.54 132.79 -28.54
CA ARG A 762 198.03 132.51 -28.46
C ARG A 762 197.34 131.24 -29.16
N ARG A 763 196.23 130.71 -28.52
CA ARG A 763 194.85 130.27 -29.05
C ARG A 763 194.45 128.82 -29.55
N LYS A 764 193.14 128.44 -29.32
CA LYS A 764 192.26 127.31 -29.86
C LYS A 764 192.47 125.86 -29.30
N GLY A 765 191.62 124.81 -29.45
CA GLY A 765 190.22 124.55 -29.99
C GLY A 765 190.10 123.18 -30.77
N SER A 766 188.98 122.43 -30.98
CA SER A 766 187.55 122.44 -30.56
C SER A 766 186.69 121.20 -31.04
N THR A 767 185.73 120.66 -30.22
CA THR A 767 184.42 119.94 -30.52
C THR A 767 184.24 118.66 -31.41
N ARG A 768 183.41 117.70 -30.90
CA ARG A 768 182.32 116.85 -31.54
C ARG A 768 182.56 115.54 -32.39
N THR A 769 181.70 114.54 -32.10
CA THR A 769 181.01 113.51 -32.97
C THR A 769 181.68 112.26 -33.60
N SER A 770 181.13 111.08 -33.21
CA SER A 770 180.49 110.03 -34.05
C SER A 770 181.09 108.60 -34.13
N ARG A 771 180.20 107.58 -34.14
CA ARG A 771 180.33 106.20 -34.70
C ARG A 771 181.38 105.26 -34.04
N LEU A 772 181.34 103.91 -34.17
CA LEU A 772 180.28 102.89 -34.33
C LEU A 772 180.93 101.49 -34.07
N SER A 773 180.12 100.41 -34.06
CA SER A 773 180.51 98.99 -34.31
C SER A 773 181.30 98.21 -33.24
N SER A 774 181.19 96.87 -33.14
CA SER A 774 180.08 95.92 -33.48
C SER A 774 180.39 94.47 -33.05
N ASN A 775 179.37 93.60 -33.14
CA ASN A 775 179.36 92.12 -33.20
C ASN A 775 179.20 91.39 -31.84
N ALA A 776 178.25 90.47 -31.64
CA ALA A 776 177.09 89.99 -32.45
C ALA A 776 176.09 89.22 -31.52
N GLN A 777 174.89 88.72 -31.90
CA GLN A 777 174.17 88.73 -33.18
C GLN A 777 172.61 88.78 -33.00
N GLU A 778 171.85 87.80 -33.52
CA GLU A 778 170.38 87.65 -33.56
C GLU A 778 169.88 86.55 -32.57
N SER A 779 168.60 86.28 -32.28
CA SER A 779 167.25 86.60 -32.84
C SER A 779 166.25 86.85 -31.67
N ALA A 780 165.15 87.63 -31.75
CA ALA A 780 163.90 87.45 -32.52
C ALA A 780 163.15 86.12 -32.19
N SER A 781 161.83 86.05 -31.92
CA SER A 781 160.74 87.05 -31.94
C SER A 781 159.49 86.54 -31.15
N GLU A 782 158.36 87.27 -31.28
CA GLU A 782 156.95 86.83 -31.10
C GLU A 782 156.27 86.87 -29.70
N GLN A 783 154.94 86.75 -29.76
CA GLN A 783 153.95 86.95 -28.69
C GLN A 783 153.29 85.61 -28.34
N LEU A 784 153.03 85.37 -27.04
CA LEU A 784 151.67 85.19 -26.52
C LEU A 784 151.63 85.37 -24.98
#